data_AF-A0A437M8I8-F1
#
_entry.id   AF-A0A437M8I8-F1
#
_cell.length_a   1.000
_cell.length_b   1.000
_cell.length_c   1.000
_cell.angle_alpha   90.00
_cell.angle_beta   90.00
_cell.angle_gamma   90.00
#
_symmetry.space_group_name_H-M   'P 1'
#
loop_
_entity.id
_entity.type
_entity.pdbx_description
1 polymer ?
#
loop_
_entity_poly.entity_id
_entity_poly.type
_entity_poly.pdbx_seq_one_letter_code
_entity_poly.pdbx_strand_id
1 'polypeptide(L)'
;MIYGDPGTVIPLGLQPRSEGPFRLSVPDGLSLVRVGRSDRIQQRTASWRFDRDGGGFASDGDAFSAAVPLVVQGGTGPIAGGLMSLARDAFLRTGPLGLTFDDDPKAPGTPLRMRLSFAGIVPLDVGPPLLDIFAWARGRLSLYASNEKGLLSCRVEGKSGANSFSSSIGRNGTTEQLLEVEWTDIPGTSGGRIAFFIDGKPAGGPFPTNLKPHLPPEVQIETNASLGNTRDGAGIRVRRIGIGFDQTVAEPDYRPLDPNLLLSDADLAALAVDARRVATPQPPRTIGYAGLDGQVTTIDVTVGPLAVPAGQAYKAVLVDWSSGQGVPHPNELAMTRIAAQNCQFEDALLGARQAPWIECLPQGPVPNIAGIDYRCEAIRCGDYVQFQFGYDWDATTMPANPFGDPTGKHSYMAPHTWLVQDEAGRTIATIARPDGGPLNGTDIPRIFAGPFDGRGCAKTDKDHRWYPHGTVRSGIIWRSGDPPTHAVADVRATVPLYDQSVPFASHSDYSVNGFDLRIFAGGSGNDGQANGFANCRVMSWEPSDHPMMQREGARTRDPYRASLYSPNSLSANAAVWLRYTPFNVQGRSPTTGPGGTRDDRQIIAEPVARYANDLNATRAHDGRPWRSIALDYLTGYASDPVHAFERGRNVPVYKGNAQRAVVLRNHYYGQGNMGLPATQAWYVQGGRLSDWTAGTSPLRVVVPYAGDAPDAPTFGSFQIDKSHAHQFPGWGSLLFRTPEFAFLGARFWDQNRLYSNDILTIGQWASRDGAWAFMHAALAWKTGSATSTRLYSRAEVLAFVVADFERFHDEHYAATPGFAHPPASIFIDGRFDGTRAVYAAAAHFGPVTADNGDKMIQLDFQIGYWLTALGAGEKLGFHDALRRASAKAGTVLDWLIAAHRRRVVGRINGAPHILHADATPYLTPLWTREMIVAAGGEVARLPQDYAAMQAAFGSSERWDMFVHEGREQSRDGQAMDQLIAAPATLRYLLRQSGEDIDRAMATVAGWRREKIAEELNKGEDAGGGWFLYLQATHNPPTAAQS
;
A
#
# COMPACT_ATOMS: atom_id res chain seq x y z
N MET A 1 -6.49 -2.73 -32.66
CA MET A 1 -7.86 -2.21 -32.86
C MET A 1 -8.27 -1.40 -31.65
N ILE A 2 -9.05 -0.36 -31.85
CA ILE A 2 -9.61 0.56 -30.85
C ILE A 2 -11.11 0.63 -31.08
N TYR A 3 -11.89 0.70 -30.01
CA TYR A 3 -13.34 0.89 -30.08
C TYR A 3 -13.80 2.03 -29.17
N GLY A 4 -15.00 2.55 -29.41
CA GLY A 4 -15.62 3.52 -28.51
C GLY A 4 -16.98 3.95 -28.99
N ASP A 5 -17.84 4.34 -28.06
CA ASP A 5 -19.25 4.60 -28.35
C ASP A 5 -19.44 5.90 -29.16
N PRO A 6 -20.43 5.96 -30.07
CA PRO A 6 -20.88 7.21 -30.67
C PRO A 6 -21.20 8.27 -29.59
N GLY A 7 -20.94 9.55 -29.88
CA GLY A 7 -21.18 10.64 -28.93
C GLY A 7 -20.06 10.86 -27.90
N THR A 8 -18.96 10.12 -27.96
CA THR A 8 -17.85 10.21 -26.99
C THR A 8 -16.54 10.71 -27.62
N VAL A 9 -15.52 10.94 -26.78
CA VAL A 9 -14.13 11.08 -27.23
C VAL A 9 -13.42 9.76 -26.94
N ILE A 10 -12.74 9.20 -27.93
CA ILE A 10 -12.14 7.87 -27.88
C ILE A 10 -10.62 8.02 -27.82
N PRO A 11 -9.97 7.89 -26.65
CA PRO A 11 -8.52 7.98 -26.53
C PRO A 11 -7.85 6.87 -27.33
N LEU A 12 -6.82 7.21 -28.09
CA LEU A 12 -6.06 6.22 -28.86
C LEU A 12 -4.94 5.57 -28.03
N GLY A 13 -4.38 6.31 -27.07
CA GLY A 13 -3.34 5.80 -26.16
C GLY A 13 -2.13 5.24 -26.91
N LEU A 14 -1.73 5.87 -28.01
CA LEU A 14 -0.65 5.37 -28.86
C LEU A 14 0.70 5.58 -28.17
N GLN A 15 1.52 4.52 -28.09
CA GLN A 15 2.90 4.65 -27.64
C GLN A 15 3.85 4.48 -28.84
N PRO A 16 4.84 5.38 -28.99
CA PRO A 16 5.80 5.31 -30.09
C PRO A 16 6.67 4.05 -29.97
N ARG A 17 6.90 3.38 -31.10
CA ARG A 17 7.79 2.20 -31.21
C ARG A 17 9.10 2.50 -31.94
N SER A 18 9.22 3.70 -32.49
CA SER A 18 10.39 4.28 -33.13
C SER A 18 10.58 5.70 -32.60
N GLU A 19 11.75 6.31 -32.83
CA GLU A 19 12.01 7.67 -32.37
C GLU A 19 11.35 8.70 -33.30
N GLY A 20 10.68 9.69 -32.69
CA GLY A 20 9.96 10.75 -33.39
C GLY A 20 10.87 11.81 -34.04
N PRO A 21 10.28 12.82 -34.71
CA PRO A 21 8.84 13.12 -34.77
C PRO A 21 8.06 12.29 -35.82
N PHE A 22 6.73 12.19 -35.64
CA PHE A 22 5.85 11.32 -36.46
C PHE A 22 4.97 12.09 -37.43
N ARG A 23 4.74 11.50 -38.61
CA ARG A 23 3.72 11.91 -39.58
C ARG A 23 2.48 11.05 -39.42
N LEU A 24 1.31 11.67 -39.41
CA LEU A 24 0.02 10.99 -39.28
C LEU A 24 -0.70 10.89 -40.64
N SER A 25 -1.36 9.76 -40.87
CA SER A 25 -2.28 9.52 -41.99
C SER A 25 -3.65 9.19 -41.41
N VAL A 26 -4.64 10.02 -41.72
CA VAL A 26 -6.01 9.92 -41.17
C VAL A 26 -6.99 9.72 -42.33
N PRO A 27 -7.86 8.70 -42.27
CA PRO A 27 -8.83 8.44 -43.32
C PRO A 27 -10.00 9.44 -43.27
N ASP A 28 -10.58 9.74 -44.44
CA ASP A 28 -11.69 10.68 -44.58
C ASP A 28 -12.87 10.35 -43.65
N GLY A 29 -13.36 11.36 -42.93
CA GLY A 29 -14.51 11.27 -42.02
C GLY A 29 -14.21 10.80 -40.60
N LEU A 30 -12.93 10.57 -40.25
CA LEU A 30 -12.49 10.39 -38.87
C LEU A 30 -11.90 11.71 -38.34
N SER A 31 -12.48 12.28 -37.28
CA SER A 31 -11.96 13.52 -36.68
C SER A 31 -11.03 13.19 -35.52
N LEU A 32 -9.82 13.76 -35.54
CA LEU A 32 -8.85 13.60 -34.46
C LEU A 32 -8.64 14.91 -33.70
N VAL A 33 -8.46 14.77 -32.40
CA VAL A 33 -8.09 15.84 -31.47
C VAL A 33 -6.90 15.40 -30.63
N ARG A 34 -6.10 16.37 -30.20
CA ARG A 34 -5.11 16.19 -29.15
C ARG A 34 -5.76 16.52 -27.81
N VAL A 35 -5.73 15.57 -26.89
CA VAL A 35 -6.21 15.72 -25.52
C VAL A 35 -5.14 16.41 -24.68
N GLY A 36 -5.43 17.63 -24.26
CA GLY A 36 -4.65 18.36 -23.27
C GLY A 36 -5.32 18.32 -21.90
N ARG A 37 -4.64 18.94 -20.94
CA ARG A 37 -5.18 19.24 -19.61
C ARG A 37 -5.12 20.75 -19.42
N SER A 38 -6.21 21.35 -19.00
CA SER A 38 -6.25 22.73 -18.49
C SER A 38 -6.57 22.69 -17.01
N ASP A 39 -5.71 23.29 -16.19
CA ASP A 39 -5.99 23.48 -14.78
C ASP A 39 -6.79 24.79 -14.63
N ARG A 40 -7.90 24.73 -13.91
CA ARG A 40 -8.72 25.89 -13.55
C ARG A 40 -8.89 25.98 -12.05
N ILE A 41 -8.95 27.20 -11.51
CA ILE A 41 -9.27 27.41 -10.11
C ILE A 41 -10.80 27.41 -9.97
N GLN A 42 -11.32 26.49 -9.16
CA GLN A 42 -12.73 26.44 -8.78
C GLN A 42 -12.88 26.85 -7.32
N GLN A 43 -13.70 27.87 -7.08
CA GLN A 43 -14.07 28.25 -5.72
C GLN A 43 -15.03 27.21 -5.13
N ARG A 44 -14.71 26.73 -3.94
CA ARG A 44 -15.48 25.79 -3.13
C ARG A 44 -16.00 26.48 -1.89
N THR A 45 -17.25 26.21 -1.50
CA THR A 45 -17.82 26.82 -0.28
C THR A 45 -18.66 25.83 0.52
N ALA A 46 -18.66 26.00 1.84
CA ALA A 46 -19.57 25.30 2.75
C ALA A 46 -20.07 26.25 3.85
N SER A 47 -21.29 26.00 4.32
CA SER A 47 -21.88 26.76 5.41
C SER A 47 -22.76 25.91 6.33
N TRP A 48 -22.80 26.26 7.61
CA TRP A 48 -23.69 25.69 8.60
C TRP A 48 -24.68 26.78 9.03
N ARG A 49 -25.98 26.48 8.94
CA ARG A 49 -27.08 27.43 9.23
C ARG A 49 -27.90 26.96 10.42
N PHE A 50 -28.44 27.91 11.18
CA PHE A 50 -29.17 27.66 12.42
C PHE A 50 -30.65 28.07 12.28
N ASP A 51 -31.40 27.36 11.43
CA ASP A 51 -32.75 27.79 11.01
C ASP A 51 -33.90 27.26 11.92
N ARG A 52 -33.67 26.22 12.74
CA ARG A 52 -34.69 25.64 13.65
C ARG A 52 -34.08 24.92 14.86
N ASP A 53 -34.80 24.91 15.97
CA ASP A 53 -34.52 24.05 17.14
C ASP A 53 -34.75 22.56 16.79
N GLY A 54 -34.02 21.64 17.44
CA GLY A 54 -34.28 20.19 17.31
C GLY A 54 -33.12 19.29 16.88
N GLY A 55 -31.93 19.83 16.59
CA GLY A 55 -30.67 19.07 16.57
C GLY A 55 -30.26 18.44 15.22
N GLY A 56 -28.97 18.60 14.89
CA GLY A 56 -28.30 18.09 13.69
C GLY A 56 -27.94 19.19 12.68
N PHE A 57 -26.91 20.00 12.97
CA PHE A 57 -26.39 20.98 12.02
C PHE A 57 -25.35 20.30 11.13
N ALA A 58 -25.47 20.46 9.82
CA ALA A 58 -24.53 19.92 8.86
C ALA A 58 -24.21 20.96 7.78
N SER A 59 -23.06 20.79 7.12
CA SER A 59 -22.64 21.71 6.08
C SER A 59 -23.52 21.61 4.84
N ASP A 60 -23.84 22.75 4.25
CA ASP A 60 -24.46 22.93 2.93
C ASP A 60 -23.46 23.63 1.99
N GLY A 61 -23.34 23.14 0.75
CA GLY A 61 -22.39 23.63 -0.26
C GLY A 61 -21.60 22.52 -0.96
N ASP A 62 -20.59 22.91 -1.75
CA ASP A 62 -19.80 22.03 -2.60
C ASP A 62 -18.36 21.82 -2.12
N ALA A 63 -17.98 22.38 -0.96
CA ALA A 63 -16.62 22.26 -0.44
C ALA A 63 -16.24 20.86 0.03
N PHE A 64 -17.21 20.00 0.36
CA PHE A 64 -16.97 18.66 0.89
C PHE A 64 -17.74 17.60 0.11
N SER A 65 -17.20 16.39 0.04
CA SER A 65 -17.84 15.25 -0.63
C SER A 65 -19.02 14.65 0.14
N ALA A 66 -19.14 14.97 1.43
CA ALA A 66 -20.25 14.62 2.30
C ALA A 66 -20.50 15.76 3.30
N ALA A 67 -21.73 15.86 3.80
CA ALA A 67 -22.08 16.89 4.77
C ALA A 67 -21.30 16.69 6.08
N VAL A 68 -20.59 17.73 6.53
CA VAL A 68 -19.80 17.71 7.76
C VAL A 68 -20.69 18.12 8.94
N PRO A 69 -20.87 17.26 9.96
CA PRO A 69 -21.69 17.61 11.11
C PRO A 69 -21.03 18.68 11.98
N LEU A 70 -21.85 19.49 12.63
CA LEU A 70 -21.49 20.51 13.60
C LEU A 70 -22.24 20.24 14.89
N VAL A 71 -21.49 20.10 15.98
CA VAL A 71 -22.01 19.78 17.31
C VAL A 71 -21.90 21.02 18.19
N VAL A 72 -22.91 21.21 19.04
CA VAL A 72 -22.85 22.22 20.09
C VAL A 72 -22.37 21.57 21.40
N GLN A 73 -21.40 22.18 22.03
CA GLN A 73 -20.80 21.77 23.30
C GLN A 73 -21.15 22.79 24.38
N GLY A 74 -21.39 22.34 25.61
CA GLY A 74 -21.82 23.22 26.72
C GLY A 74 -23.30 23.64 26.70
N GLY A 75 -24.09 23.16 25.72
CA GLY A 75 -25.53 23.45 25.58
C GLY A 75 -25.85 24.63 24.64
N THR A 76 -27.14 24.86 24.37
CA THR A 76 -27.62 25.97 23.51
C THR A 76 -28.69 26.78 24.22
N GLY A 77 -28.76 28.09 23.96
CA GLY A 77 -30.01 28.85 24.11
C GLY A 77 -30.99 28.60 22.95
N PRO A 78 -32.25 29.07 23.03
CA PRO A 78 -33.24 28.89 21.97
C PRO A 78 -32.79 29.54 20.64
N ILE A 79 -33.10 28.90 19.51
CA ILE A 79 -32.93 29.49 18.17
C ILE A 79 -34.14 30.37 17.87
N ALA A 80 -33.96 31.69 17.93
CA ALA A 80 -35.01 32.67 17.64
C ALA A 80 -34.69 33.43 16.34
N GLY A 81 -35.61 33.41 15.36
CA GLY A 81 -35.42 34.14 14.10
C GLY A 81 -34.22 33.67 13.26
N GLY A 82 -33.80 32.40 13.42
CA GLY A 82 -32.64 31.81 12.77
C GLY A 82 -31.29 32.18 13.42
N LEU A 83 -31.29 32.67 14.66
CA LEU A 83 -30.08 32.99 15.43
C LEU A 83 -29.99 32.07 16.65
N MET A 84 -28.96 31.22 16.69
CA MET A 84 -28.61 30.42 17.86
C MET A 84 -27.87 31.27 18.89
N SER A 85 -28.28 31.20 20.15
CA SER A 85 -27.57 31.86 21.26
C SER A 85 -26.56 30.90 21.91
N LEU A 86 -25.31 31.33 21.99
CA LEU A 86 -24.24 30.63 22.70
C LEU A 86 -23.86 31.42 23.96
N ALA A 87 -23.86 30.74 25.10
CA ALA A 87 -23.28 31.27 26.34
C ALA A 87 -21.74 31.26 26.26
N ARG A 88 -21.08 31.90 27.23
CA ARG A 88 -19.60 31.99 27.29
C ARG A 88 -18.90 30.63 27.28
N ASP A 89 -19.49 29.65 27.95
CA ASP A 89 -19.01 28.28 28.10
C ASP A 89 -19.56 27.32 27.03
N ALA A 90 -20.41 27.82 26.12
CA ALA A 90 -20.95 27.06 25.01
C ALA A 90 -20.24 27.40 23.69
N PHE A 91 -19.97 26.39 22.88
CA PHE A 91 -19.24 26.56 21.61
C PHE A 91 -19.69 25.58 20.53
N LEU A 92 -19.39 25.92 19.29
CA LEU A 92 -19.65 25.07 18.12
C LEU A 92 -18.37 24.37 17.72
N ARG A 93 -18.45 23.09 17.33
CA ARG A 93 -17.32 22.33 16.82
C ARG A 93 -17.75 21.42 15.68
N THR A 94 -17.04 21.50 14.55
CA THR A 94 -17.27 20.58 13.42
C THR A 94 -16.64 19.22 13.67
N GLY A 95 -17.07 18.21 12.91
CA GLY A 95 -16.18 17.09 12.60
C GLY A 95 -14.94 17.55 11.82
N PRO A 96 -13.93 16.68 11.63
CA PRO A 96 -12.79 16.96 10.76
C PRO A 96 -13.22 17.40 9.35
N LEU A 97 -12.55 18.41 8.79
CA LEU A 97 -12.95 19.01 7.51
C LEU A 97 -12.44 18.23 6.29
N GLY A 98 -11.33 17.50 6.40
CA GLY A 98 -10.73 16.77 5.28
C GLY A 98 -10.12 17.66 4.19
N LEU A 99 -9.62 18.84 4.55
CA LEU A 99 -9.03 19.78 3.59
C LEU A 99 -7.71 19.24 3.03
N THR A 100 -7.52 19.36 1.71
CA THR A 100 -6.30 18.94 1.00
C THR A 100 -5.90 20.01 -0.01
N PHE A 101 -4.65 20.47 0.05
CA PHE A 101 -4.10 21.51 -0.82
C PHE A 101 -2.68 21.13 -1.25
N ASP A 102 -2.46 20.88 -2.54
CA ASP A 102 -1.19 20.36 -3.06
C ASP A 102 -0.46 21.33 -4.01
N ASP A 103 -0.89 22.60 -4.05
CA ASP A 103 -0.50 23.54 -5.10
C ASP A 103 0.78 24.35 -4.79
N ASP A 104 1.35 24.24 -3.58
CA ASP A 104 2.60 24.92 -3.20
C ASP A 104 3.76 23.94 -2.92
N PRO A 105 4.78 23.87 -3.81
CA PRO A 105 5.96 23.03 -3.61
C PRO A 105 6.79 23.36 -2.36
N LYS A 106 6.72 24.60 -1.86
CA LYS A 106 7.52 25.05 -0.70
C LYS A 106 6.77 24.88 0.63
N ALA A 107 5.45 24.84 0.58
CA ALA A 107 4.60 24.62 1.75
C ALA A 107 3.34 23.80 1.37
N PRO A 108 3.48 22.49 1.13
CA PRO A 108 2.34 21.60 0.89
C PRO A 108 1.30 21.75 2.00
N GLY A 109 0.01 21.65 1.68
CA GLY A 109 -1.11 21.87 2.61
C GLY A 109 -1.53 23.33 2.77
N THR A 110 -0.98 24.25 1.96
CA THR A 110 -1.41 25.66 1.91
C THR A 110 -2.46 25.85 0.81
N PRO A 111 -3.65 26.43 1.09
CA PRO A 111 -4.63 26.74 0.05
C PRO A 111 -4.10 27.81 -0.91
N LEU A 112 -4.72 28.01 -2.08
CA LEU A 112 -4.48 29.22 -2.89
C LEU A 112 -5.21 30.44 -2.31
N ARG A 113 -6.36 30.17 -1.68
CA ARG A 113 -7.21 31.15 -0.98
C ARG A 113 -8.01 30.43 0.09
N MET A 114 -8.18 31.05 1.25
CA MET A 114 -9.07 30.59 2.30
C MET A 114 -9.83 31.77 2.90
N ARG A 115 -11.16 31.69 2.93
CA ARG A 115 -12.08 32.68 3.49
C ARG A 115 -12.89 32.04 4.61
N LEU A 116 -12.90 32.69 5.78
CA LEU A 116 -13.71 32.33 6.92
C LEU A 116 -14.83 33.36 7.08
N SER A 117 -16.06 32.90 7.28
CA SER A 117 -17.25 33.76 7.33
C SER A 117 -18.10 33.44 8.56
N PHE A 118 -18.41 34.46 9.36
CA PHE A 118 -19.33 34.41 10.49
C PHE A 118 -20.48 35.38 10.25
N ALA A 119 -21.73 34.91 10.31
CA ALA A 119 -22.90 35.78 10.32
C ALA A 119 -23.60 35.71 11.68
N GLY A 120 -23.71 36.84 12.36
CA GLY A 120 -24.29 36.86 13.70
C GLY A 120 -24.12 38.20 14.42
N ILE A 121 -24.33 38.19 15.73
CA ILE A 121 -24.31 39.35 16.62
C ILE A 121 -23.30 39.08 17.72
N VAL A 122 -22.26 39.92 17.77
CA VAL A 122 -21.13 39.80 18.70
C VAL A 122 -21.04 41.11 19.49
N PRO A 123 -21.11 41.12 20.83
CA PRO A 123 -20.96 42.36 21.61
C PRO A 123 -19.58 43.03 21.43
N LEU A 124 -19.48 44.36 21.52
CA LEU A 124 -18.22 45.10 21.23
C LEU A 124 -17.14 44.96 22.31
N ASP A 125 -17.54 44.62 23.52
CA ASP A 125 -16.71 44.52 24.73
C ASP A 125 -16.07 43.13 24.94
N VAL A 126 -16.30 42.22 23.99
CA VAL A 126 -15.80 40.84 24.01
C VAL A 126 -15.03 40.52 22.74
N GLY A 127 -14.12 39.55 22.84
CA GLY A 127 -13.29 39.12 21.72
C GLY A 127 -13.22 37.61 21.54
N PRO A 128 -14.38 36.94 21.37
CA PRO A 128 -14.40 35.51 21.15
C PRO A 128 -13.78 35.11 19.81
N PRO A 129 -13.23 33.88 19.72
CA PRO A 129 -12.99 33.23 18.44
C PRO A 129 -14.32 33.12 17.68
N LEU A 130 -14.38 33.68 16.47
CA LEU A 130 -15.57 33.57 15.61
C LEU A 130 -15.47 32.31 14.75
N LEU A 131 -14.31 32.07 14.15
CA LEU A 131 -13.94 30.79 13.53
C LEU A 131 -12.46 30.55 13.81
N ASP A 132 -12.13 29.42 14.39
CA ASP A 132 -10.76 28.98 14.63
C ASP A 132 -10.50 27.67 13.88
N ILE A 133 -9.58 27.70 12.91
CA ILE A 133 -9.02 26.49 12.28
C ILE A 133 -7.59 26.36 12.76
N PHE A 134 -7.31 25.36 13.59
CA PHE A 134 -6.02 25.21 14.25
C PHE A 134 -5.57 23.75 14.33
N ALA A 135 -4.32 23.50 13.93
CA ALA A 135 -3.61 22.27 14.16
C ALA A 135 -2.31 22.55 14.94
N TRP A 136 -2.20 21.95 16.12
CA TRP A 136 -1.06 22.17 17.03
C TRP A 136 0.28 21.92 16.32
N ALA A 137 1.20 22.89 16.43
CA ALA A 137 2.52 22.87 15.82
C ALA A 137 2.56 22.72 14.28
N ARG A 138 1.41 22.78 13.59
CA ARG A 138 1.33 22.67 12.13
C ARG A 138 0.91 23.98 11.48
N GLY A 139 -0.20 24.56 11.92
CA GLY A 139 -0.68 25.82 11.36
C GLY A 139 -2.04 26.25 11.87
N ARG A 140 -2.38 27.51 11.57
CA ARG A 140 -3.59 28.17 12.06
C ARG A 140 -4.09 29.22 11.07
N LEU A 141 -5.40 29.34 10.94
CA LEU A 141 -6.06 30.52 10.39
C LEU A 141 -7.34 30.78 11.19
N SER A 142 -7.45 31.95 11.80
CA SER A 142 -8.50 32.22 12.78
C SER A 142 -9.04 33.62 12.69
N LEU A 143 -10.36 33.74 12.65
CA LEU A 143 -11.10 34.99 12.74
C LEU A 143 -11.57 35.22 14.17
N TYR A 144 -11.30 36.42 14.68
CA TYR A 144 -11.66 36.86 16.02
C TYR A 144 -12.42 38.18 15.98
N ALA A 145 -13.30 38.37 16.95
CA ALA A 145 -13.65 39.70 17.39
C ALA A 145 -12.49 40.22 18.27
N SER A 146 -11.96 41.41 17.98
CA SER A 146 -10.94 42.01 18.85
C SER A 146 -11.60 42.67 20.06
N ASN A 147 -10.93 42.59 21.22
CA ASN A 147 -11.27 43.36 22.43
C ASN A 147 -11.02 44.87 22.25
N GLU A 148 -10.24 45.26 21.23
CA GLU A 148 -9.91 46.65 20.95
C GLU A 148 -10.87 47.26 19.93
N LYS A 149 -11.70 48.21 20.38
CA LYS A 149 -12.51 49.13 19.55
C LYS A 149 -13.46 48.46 18.54
N GLY A 150 -13.93 47.25 18.82
CA GLY A 150 -14.85 46.55 17.93
C GLY A 150 -14.24 46.18 16.57
N LEU A 151 -12.93 45.96 16.47
CA LEU A 151 -12.31 45.51 15.22
C LEU A 151 -12.48 43.99 15.05
N LEU A 152 -12.23 43.50 13.84
CA LEU A 152 -11.93 42.09 13.59
C LEU A 152 -10.43 41.88 13.71
N SER A 153 -10.00 40.71 14.17
CA SER A 153 -8.60 40.31 14.12
C SER A 153 -8.45 38.92 13.50
N CYS A 154 -7.29 38.69 12.90
CA CYS A 154 -6.93 37.43 12.28
C CYS A 154 -5.58 36.98 12.81
N ARG A 155 -5.51 35.72 13.26
CA ARG A 155 -4.26 35.05 13.62
C ARG A 155 -3.93 34.01 12.57
N VAL A 156 -2.73 34.09 12.00
CA VAL A 156 -2.20 33.11 11.05
C VAL A 156 -0.91 32.51 11.59
N GLU A 157 -0.80 31.18 11.55
CA GLU A 157 0.39 30.45 11.97
C GLU A 157 0.85 29.49 10.89
N GLY A 158 2.16 29.40 10.70
CA GLY A 158 2.81 28.42 9.84
C GLY A 158 4.11 27.93 10.48
N LYS A 159 4.90 27.13 9.75
CA LYS A 159 6.15 26.54 10.27
C LYS A 159 7.16 27.55 10.84
N SER A 160 7.14 28.79 10.34
CA SER A 160 8.10 29.85 10.69
C SER A 160 7.63 30.80 11.79
N GLY A 161 6.42 30.64 12.34
CA GLY A 161 5.90 31.47 13.43
C GLY A 161 4.43 31.87 13.28
N ALA A 162 4.04 32.95 13.95
CA ALA A 162 2.67 33.45 14.04
C ALA A 162 2.61 34.97 13.80
N ASN A 163 1.62 35.43 13.03
CA ASN A 163 1.32 36.85 12.81
C ASN A 163 -0.14 37.13 13.19
N SER A 164 -0.41 38.35 13.65
CA SER A 164 -1.77 38.84 13.93
C SER A 164 -2.06 40.13 13.17
N PHE A 165 -3.25 40.24 12.61
CA PHE A 165 -3.71 41.38 11.83
C PHE A 165 -5.04 41.88 12.40
N SER A 166 -5.34 43.16 12.23
CA SER A 166 -6.65 43.74 12.61
C SER A 166 -7.28 44.47 11.44
N SER A 167 -8.60 44.50 11.39
CA SER A 167 -9.34 45.31 10.43
C SER A 167 -9.14 46.81 10.69
N SER A 168 -9.36 47.63 9.67
CA SER A 168 -9.31 49.09 9.77
C SER A 168 -10.69 49.69 10.08
N ILE A 169 -11.76 48.92 9.80
CA ILE A 169 -13.16 49.27 10.07
C ILE A 169 -13.70 48.35 11.17
N GLY A 170 -14.47 48.92 12.10
CA GLY A 170 -15.09 48.19 13.20
C GLY A 170 -16.44 47.56 12.84
N ARG A 171 -16.80 46.51 13.58
CA ARG A 171 -18.11 45.86 13.59
C ARG A 171 -19.13 46.64 14.42
N ASN A 172 -20.40 46.36 14.20
CA ASN A 172 -21.53 46.72 15.03
C ASN A 172 -21.77 45.60 16.07
N GLY A 173 -21.99 45.96 17.34
CA GLY A 173 -22.23 44.98 18.40
C GLY A 173 -23.68 44.61 18.66
N THR A 174 -24.63 45.23 17.95
CA THR A 174 -26.07 45.17 18.28
C THR A 174 -26.91 44.54 17.17
N THR A 175 -26.49 44.67 15.92
CA THR A 175 -27.18 44.10 14.75
C THR A 175 -26.41 42.94 14.16
N GLU A 176 -27.11 42.10 13.40
CA GLU A 176 -26.48 41.03 12.65
C GLU A 176 -25.54 41.59 11.58
N GLN A 177 -24.35 40.99 11.48
CA GLN A 177 -23.39 41.29 10.43
C GLN A 177 -22.71 40.03 9.91
N LEU A 178 -22.31 40.07 8.64
CA LEU A 178 -21.39 39.12 8.05
C LEU A 178 -19.94 39.61 8.27
N LEU A 179 -19.20 38.91 9.11
CA LEU A 179 -17.82 39.21 9.51
C LEU A 179 -16.89 38.17 8.88
N GLU A 180 -15.89 38.62 8.12
CA GLU A 180 -15.08 37.70 7.31
C GLU A 180 -13.60 38.08 7.29
N VAL A 181 -12.77 37.08 7.11
CA VAL A 181 -11.35 37.22 6.77
C VAL A 181 -11.01 36.31 5.60
N GLU A 182 -10.12 36.78 4.74
CA GLU A 182 -9.59 36.05 3.61
C GLU A 182 -8.07 36.07 3.64
N TRP A 183 -7.47 34.89 3.51
CA TRP A 183 -6.06 34.71 3.20
C TRP A 183 -5.92 34.33 1.72
N THR A 184 -4.93 34.90 1.03
CA THR A 184 -4.61 34.60 -0.37
C THR A 184 -3.12 34.33 -0.53
N ASP A 185 -2.76 33.25 -1.22
CA ASP A 185 -1.38 32.90 -1.48
C ASP A 185 -0.71 33.88 -2.44
N ILE A 186 0.61 34.01 -2.32
CA ILE A 186 1.45 34.56 -3.38
C ILE A 186 2.35 33.40 -3.85
N PRO A 187 1.95 32.67 -4.92
CA PRO A 187 2.65 31.47 -5.38
C PRO A 187 4.15 31.70 -5.57
N GLY A 188 4.95 30.72 -5.13
CA GLY A 188 6.43 30.75 -5.23
C GLY A 188 7.16 31.59 -4.18
N THR A 189 6.46 32.41 -3.39
CA THR A 189 7.03 33.17 -2.27
C THR A 189 6.88 32.44 -0.93
N SER A 190 7.41 32.99 0.16
CA SER A 190 7.28 32.41 1.51
C SER A 190 5.98 32.78 2.23
N GLY A 191 5.07 33.55 1.62
CA GLY A 191 3.88 34.04 2.32
C GLY A 191 2.73 34.47 1.41
N GLY A 192 1.82 35.28 1.96
CA GLY A 192 0.52 35.61 1.35
C GLY A 192 -0.01 36.99 1.75
N ARG A 193 -1.33 37.18 1.62
CA ARG A 193 -2.03 38.41 1.99
C ARG A 193 -3.26 38.12 2.86
N ILE A 194 -3.58 39.02 3.79
CA ILE A 194 -4.80 38.98 4.62
C ILE A 194 -5.70 40.18 4.31
N ALA A 195 -7.00 39.94 4.07
CA ALA A 195 -8.01 40.98 3.92
C ALA A 195 -9.24 40.69 4.81
N PHE A 196 -9.89 41.75 5.29
CA PHE A 196 -11.11 41.67 6.11
C PHE A 196 -12.32 42.19 5.34
N PHE A 197 -13.48 41.62 5.61
CA PHE A 197 -14.75 42.09 5.06
C PHE A 197 -15.82 42.16 6.13
N ILE A 198 -16.67 43.19 6.05
CA ILE A 198 -17.88 43.35 6.87
C ILE A 198 -19.05 43.59 5.91
N ASP A 199 -20.08 42.76 5.99
CA ASP A 199 -21.26 42.77 5.11
C ASP A 199 -20.87 42.72 3.61
N GLY A 200 -19.86 41.91 3.30
CA GLY A 200 -19.29 41.73 1.97
C GLY A 200 -18.42 42.90 1.47
N LYS A 201 -18.30 43.99 2.24
CA LYS A 201 -17.49 45.17 1.88
C LYS A 201 -16.11 45.09 2.52
N PRO A 202 -15.02 45.55 1.84
CA PRO A 202 -13.69 45.59 2.42
C PRO A 202 -13.65 46.39 3.75
N ALA A 203 -13.07 45.79 4.78
CA ALA A 203 -12.96 46.34 6.14
C ALA A 203 -11.51 46.47 6.63
N GLY A 204 -10.52 46.08 5.82
CA GLY A 204 -9.08 46.20 6.11
C GLY A 204 -8.24 45.29 5.21
N GLY A 205 -6.94 45.59 5.07
CA GLY A 205 -6.03 44.88 4.17
C GLY A 205 -6.10 45.33 2.70
N PRO A 206 -5.39 44.66 1.76
CA PRO A 206 -4.60 43.45 1.97
C PRO A 206 -3.30 43.71 2.73
N PHE A 207 -3.09 43.01 3.85
CA PHE A 207 -1.85 43.06 4.62
C PHE A 207 -0.90 41.94 4.17
N PRO A 208 0.36 42.23 3.83
CA PRO A 208 1.32 41.19 3.48
C PRO A 208 1.74 40.38 4.72
N THR A 209 1.96 39.09 4.56
CA THR A 209 2.51 38.19 5.57
C THR A 209 3.57 37.28 4.96
N ASN A 210 4.59 36.92 5.72
CA ASN A 210 5.62 35.92 5.36
C ASN A 210 5.25 34.50 5.84
N LEU A 211 3.99 34.29 6.24
CA LEU A 211 3.50 33.01 6.76
C LEU A 211 2.50 32.40 5.79
N LYS A 212 2.63 31.09 5.59
CA LYS A 212 1.66 30.24 4.91
C LYS A 212 0.94 29.34 5.92
N PRO A 213 -0.40 29.42 6.02
CA PRO A 213 -1.16 28.54 6.89
C PRO A 213 -1.13 27.11 6.33
N HIS A 214 -0.61 26.18 7.11
CA HIS A 214 -0.71 24.75 6.80
C HIS A 214 -1.95 24.19 7.50
N LEU A 215 -2.98 23.83 6.72
CA LEU A 215 -4.27 23.35 7.23
C LEU A 215 -4.43 21.86 6.90
N PRO A 216 -4.02 20.95 7.80
CA PRO A 216 -4.06 19.52 7.51
C PRO A 216 -5.50 18.97 7.56
N PRO A 217 -5.76 17.80 6.97
CA PRO A 217 -7.12 17.26 6.83
C PRO A 217 -7.89 17.08 8.16
N GLU A 218 -7.20 16.85 9.28
CA GLU A 218 -7.80 16.65 10.60
C GLU A 218 -8.32 17.93 11.28
N VAL A 219 -8.05 19.11 10.73
CA VAL A 219 -8.52 20.37 11.35
C VAL A 219 -10.04 20.39 11.47
N GLN A 220 -10.50 21.10 12.50
CA GLN A 220 -11.90 21.37 12.78
C GLN A 220 -12.10 22.89 12.81
N ILE A 221 -13.35 23.32 12.71
CA ILE A 221 -13.75 24.69 12.99
C ILE A 221 -14.33 24.72 14.39
N GLU A 222 -13.81 25.62 15.21
CA GLU A 222 -14.44 25.99 16.47
C GLU A 222 -14.93 27.45 16.44
N THR A 223 -16.10 27.69 17.04
CA THR A 223 -16.69 29.03 17.23
C THR A 223 -16.98 29.20 18.71
N ASN A 224 -16.55 30.32 19.29
CA ASN A 224 -16.58 30.63 20.72
C ASN A 224 -15.61 29.80 21.60
N ALA A 225 -14.71 29.05 20.98
CA ALA A 225 -13.64 28.29 21.63
C ALA A 225 -12.41 28.17 20.73
N SER A 226 -11.29 27.75 21.32
CA SER A 226 -10.06 27.36 20.61
C SER A 226 -9.47 26.13 21.30
N LEU A 227 -9.42 24.99 20.59
CA LEU A 227 -9.10 23.66 21.14
C LEU A 227 -9.96 23.27 22.35
N GLY A 228 -11.26 23.58 22.29
CA GLY A 228 -12.22 23.35 23.38
C GLY A 228 -12.02 24.28 24.59
N ASN A 229 -11.07 25.22 24.55
CA ASN A 229 -10.88 26.21 25.58
C ASN A 229 -11.83 27.39 25.37
N THR A 230 -12.76 27.59 26.31
CA THR A 230 -13.77 28.66 26.30
C THR A 230 -13.37 29.90 27.12
N ARG A 231 -12.11 29.99 27.58
CA ARG A 231 -11.61 31.13 28.38
C ARG A 231 -11.94 32.48 27.72
N ASP A 232 -11.73 32.55 26.40
CA ASP A 232 -11.98 33.74 25.59
C ASP A 232 -13.39 33.76 24.96
N GLY A 233 -14.22 32.76 25.27
CA GLY A 233 -15.61 32.70 24.82
C GLY A 233 -16.48 33.82 25.42
N ALA A 234 -17.61 34.08 24.77
CA ALA A 234 -18.55 35.13 25.15
C ALA A 234 -20.00 34.78 24.79
N GLY A 235 -20.94 35.59 25.28
CA GLY A 235 -22.34 35.52 24.86
C GLY A 235 -22.52 36.05 23.44
N ILE A 236 -22.69 35.18 22.45
CA ILE A 236 -22.86 35.56 21.03
C ILE A 236 -24.12 34.93 20.44
N ARG A 237 -24.63 35.53 19.35
CA ARG A 237 -25.71 34.95 18.55
C ARG A 237 -25.23 34.65 17.14
N VAL A 238 -25.47 33.45 16.65
CA VAL A 238 -24.92 32.94 15.39
C VAL A 238 -26.05 32.54 14.45
N ARG A 239 -26.08 33.08 13.22
CA ARG A 239 -26.99 32.65 12.15
C ARG A 239 -26.34 31.61 11.25
N ARG A 240 -25.08 31.85 10.91
CA ARG A 240 -24.32 31.01 10.01
C ARG A 240 -22.83 31.12 10.29
N ILE A 241 -22.12 30.01 10.13
CA ILE A 241 -20.68 30.01 9.91
C ILE A 241 -20.38 29.38 8.54
N GLY A 242 -19.24 29.70 7.95
CA GLY A 242 -18.87 29.15 6.65
C GLY A 242 -17.40 29.29 6.32
N ILE A 243 -16.99 28.48 5.34
CA ILE A 243 -15.66 28.52 4.74
C ILE A 243 -15.80 28.60 3.23
N GLY A 244 -14.81 29.22 2.60
CA GLY A 244 -14.61 29.17 1.16
C GLY A 244 -13.13 29.08 0.81
N PHE A 245 -12.79 28.26 -0.17
CA PHE A 245 -11.41 28.12 -0.61
C PHE A 245 -11.34 27.84 -2.09
N ASP A 246 -10.18 28.11 -2.67
CA ASP A 246 -9.92 27.86 -4.08
C ASP A 246 -9.23 26.49 -4.23
N GLN A 247 -9.75 25.67 -5.15
CA GLN A 247 -9.22 24.35 -5.47
C GLN A 247 -8.88 24.28 -6.96
N THR A 248 -7.68 23.83 -7.28
CA THR A 248 -7.30 23.55 -8.67
C THR A 248 -8.01 22.30 -9.15
N VAL A 249 -8.73 22.42 -10.27
CA VAL A 249 -9.45 21.32 -10.94
C VAL A 249 -8.89 21.18 -12.35
N ALA A 250 -8.46 19.97 -12.68
CA ALA A 250 -8.03 19.61 -14.02
C ALA A 250 -9.25 19.31 -14.91
N GLU A 251 -9.32 19.96 -16.06
CA GLU A 251 -10.28 19.63 -17.12
C GLU A 251 -9.57 19.16 -18.39
N PRO A 252 -10.16 18.21 -19.14
CA PRO A 252 -9.64 17.85 -20.44
C PRO A 252 -9.89 18.98 -21.44
N ASP A 253 -8.84 19.38 -22.14
CA ASP A 253 -8.87 20.30 -23.27
C ASP A 253 -8.77 19.50 -24.57
N TYR A 254 -9.58 19.80 -25.58
CA TYR A 254 -9.59 19.05 -26.84
C TYR A 254 -9.26 19.99 -27.99
N ARG A 255 -8.03 19.88 -28.49
CA ARG A 255 -7.52 20.74 -29.56
C ARG A 255 -7.58 20.02 -30.90
N PRO A 256 -8.19 20.59 -31.95
CA PRO A 256 -8.10 20.03 -33.30
C PRO A 256 -6.65 19.82 -33.73
N LEU A 257 -6.38 18.75 -34.46
CA LEU A 257 -5.07 18.47 -35.01
C LEU A 257 -4.85 19.28 -36.31
N ASP A 258 -3.69 19.92 -36.45
CA ASP A 258 -3.23 20.39 -37.77
C ASP A 258 -2.72 19.18 -38.56
N PRO A 259 -3.28 18.88 -39.74
CA PRO A 259 -2.86 17.75 -40.58
C PRO A 259 -1.38 17.77 -40.99
N ASN A 260 -0.74 18.94 -40.97
CA ASN A 260 0.68 19.10 -41.34
C ASN A 260 1.63 19.07 -40.13
N LEU A 261 1.10 18.91 -38.92
CA LEU A 261 1.91 18.90 -37.71
C LEU A 261 2.70 17.58 -37.60
N LEU A 262 4.01 17.71 -37.45
CA LEU A 262 4.86 16.62 -36.98
C LEU A 262 4.62 16.41 -35.48
N LEU A 263 4.16 15.21 -35.11
CA LEU A 263 3.78 14.89 -33.75
C LEU A 263 5.00 14.46 -32.93
N SER A 264 5.14 15.00 -31.72
CA SER A 264 6.03 14.41 -30.71
C SER A 264 5.44 13.11 -30.15
N ASP A 265 6.26 12.36 -29.42
CA ASP A 265 5.84 11.19 -28.65
C ASP A 265 4.65 11.51 -27.72
N ALA A 266 4.70 12.68 -27.06
CA ALA A 266 3.64 13.15 -26.17
C ALA A 266 2.37 13.50 -26.95
N ASP A 267 2.49 14.10 -28.14
CA ASP A 267 1.33 14.39 -28.99
C ASP A 267 0.65 13.12 -29.47
N LEU A 268 1.44 12.11 -29.86
CA LEU A 268 0.95 10.81 -30.30
C LEU A 268 0.18 10.10 -29.19
N ALA A 269 0.72 10.10 -27.97
CA ALA A 269 0.06 9.53 -26.79
C ALA A 269 -1.24 10.26 -26.40
N ALA A 270 -1.31 11.55 -26.69
CA ALA A 270 -2.47 12.41 -26.42
C ALA A 270 -3.56 12.37 -27.51
N LEU A 271 -3.39 11.61 -28.60
CA LEU A 271 -4.40 11.56 -29.66
C LEU A 271 -5.69 10.86 -29.22
N ALA A 272 -6.81 11.41 -29.69
CA ALA A 272 -8.13 10.82 -29.55
C ALA A 272 -8.99 11.05 -30.80
N VAL A 273 -9.96 10.16 -31.04
CA VAL A 273 -11.03 10.38 -32.02
C VAL A 273 -12.15 11.19 -31.37
N ASP A 274 -12.54 12.28 -32.02
CA ASP A 274 -13.72 13.06 -31.64
C ASP A 274 -14.97 12.49 -32.33
N ALA A 275 -15.64 11.57 -31.63
CA ALA A 275 -16.89 10.97 -32.07
C ALA A 275 -18.13 11.66 -31.49
N ARG A 276 -18.01 12.84 -30.86
CA ARG A 276 -19.13 13.54 -30.20
C ARG A 276 -20.29 13.89 -31.12
N ARG A 277 -20.00 14.07 -32.42
CA ARG A 277 -21.01 14.35 -33.46
C ARG A 277 -21.45 13.11 -34.24
N VAL A 278 -20.91 11.93 -33.93
CA VAL A 278 -21.30 10.68 -34.55
C VAL A 278 -22.51 10.12 -33.80
N ALA A 279 -23.64 9.93 -34.49
CA ALA A 279 -24.90 9.47 -33.89
C ALA A 279 -25.14 7.95 -34.01
N THR A 280 -24.43 7.27 -34.91
CA THR A 280 -24.60 5.84 -35.19
C THR A 280 -23.25 5.14 -35.29
N PRO A 281 -23.14 3.84 -34.97
CA PRO A 281 -21.91 3.08 -35.17
C PRO A 281 -21.38 3.18 -36.60
N GLN A 282 -20.05 3.17 -36.74
CA GLN A 282 -19.32 3.24 -38.01
C GLN A 282 -18.37 2.05 -38.15
N PRO A 283 -18.11 1.57 -39.37
CA PRO A 283 -17.17 0.48 -39.60
C PRO A 283 -15.72 0.87 -39.22
N PRO A 284 -14.82 -0.11 -39.05
CA PRO A 284 -13.41 0.14 -38.74
C PRO A 284 -12.75 1.05 -39.77
N ARG A 285 -11.90 1.98 -39.30
CA ARG A 285 -11.09 2.89 -40.12
C ARG A 285 -9.65 2.90 -39.62
N THR A 286 -8.69 2.82 -40.55
CA THR A 286 -7.28 2.69 -40.21
C THR A 286 -6.57 4.04 -40.15
N ILE A 287 -6.01 4.37 -38.99
CA ILE A 287 -5.05 5.48 -38.82
C ILE A 287 -3.64 4.92 -39.02
N GLY A 288 -2.77 5.65 -39.70
CA GLY A 288 -1.35 5.33 -39.81
C GLY A 288 -0.47 6.41 -39.18
N TYR A 289 0.64 6.04 -38.55
CA TYR A 289 1.69 6.99 -38.16
C TYR A 289 3.07 6.43 -38.50
N ALA A 290 3.99 7.30 -38.92
CA ALA A 290 5.34 6.91 -39.31
C ALA A 290 6.40 7.83 -38.72
N GLY A 291 7.47 7.25 -38.18
CA GLY A 291 8.64 7.99 -37.72
C GLY A 291 9.53 8.46 -38.88
N LEU A 292 10.68 9.04 -38.57
CA LEU A 292 11.65 9.49 -39.57
C LEU A 292 12.30 8.32 -40.35
N ASP A 293 12.27 7.12 -39.78
CA ASP A 293 12.73 5.88 -40.41
C ASP A 293 11.79 5.40 -41.54
N GLY A 294 10.62 6.01 -41.69
CA GLY A 294 9.62 5.69 -42.70
C GLY A 294 8.78 4.44 -42.39
N GLN A 295 8.97 3.78 -41.24
CA GLN A 295 8.14 2.65 -40.87
C GLN A 295 6.75 3.12 -40.46
N VAL A 296 5.73 2.63 -41.19
CA VAL A 296 4.33 2.96 -40.92
C VAL A 296 3.75 1.95 -39.92
N THR A 297 3.28 2.45 -38.78
CA THR A 297 2.45 1.70 -37.84
C THR A 297 0.99 2.07 -38.07
N THR A 298 0.10 1.07 -38.13
CA THR A 298 -1.33 1.27 -38.35
C THR A 298 -2.18 0.82 -37.17
N ILE A 299 -3.33 1.46 -37.00
CA ILE A 299 -4.33 1.09 -36.00
C ILE A 299 -5.74 1.28 -36.54
N ASP A 300 -6.56 0.23 -36.43
CA ASP A 300 -7.98 0.33 -36.79
C ASP A 300 -8.80 0.85 -35.62
N VAL A 301 -9.64 1.84 -35.90
CA VAL A 301 -10.58 2.44 -34.96
C VAL A 301 -12.01 2.18 -35.41
N THR A 302 -12.83 1.63 -34.52
CA THR A 302 -14.27 1.42 -34.72
C THR A 302 -15.04 2.35 -33.80
N VAL A 303 -15.89 3.22 -34.34
CA VAL A 303 -16.85 3.97 -33.52
C VAL A 303 -18.09 3.10 -33.35
N GLY A 304 -18.17 2.34 -32.27
CA GLY A 304 -19.17 1.31 -32.04
C GLY A 304 -18.79 0.36 -30.91
N PRO A 305 -19.67 -0.58 -30.55
CA PRO A 305 -19.43 -1.51 -29.46
C PRO A 305 -18.21 -2.41 -29.72
N LEU A 306 -17.59 -2.87 -28.64
CA LEU A 306 -16.53 -3.88 -28.70
C LEU A 306 -17.07 -5.17 -29.34
N ALA A 307 -16.45 -5.59 -30.44
CA ALA A 307 -16.72 -6.89 -31.04
C ALA A 307 -15.97 -7.99 -30.27
N VAL A 308 -16.69 -8.93 -29.67
CA VAL A 308 -16.11 -10.09 -28.96
C VAL A 308 -16.16 -11.31 -29.88
N PRO A 309 -15.05 -12.03 -30.11
CA PRO A 309 -15.08 -13.24 -30.92
C PRO A 309 -16.03 -14.31 -30.36
N ALA A 310 -16.68 -15.04 -31.26
CA ALA A 310 -17.60 -16.12 -30.89
C ALA A 310 -16.91 -17.17 -29.99
N GLY A 311 -17.63 -17.64 -28.97
CA GLY A 311 -17.13 -18.61 -27.99
C GLY A 311 -16.17 -18.04 -26.93
N GLN A 312 -15.82 -16.76 -26.98
CA GLN A 312 -15.08 -16.09 -25.91
C GLN A 312 -16.00 -15.54 -24.82
N ALA A 313 -15.45 -15.32 -23.62
CA ALA A 313 -16.16 -14.71 -22.52
C ALA A 313 -16.68 -13.32 -22.88
N TYR A 314 -18.00 -13.16 -22.82
CA TYR A 314 -18.72 -11.94 -23.17
C TYR A 314 -19.36 -11.29 -21.94
N LYS A 315 -20.08 -12.07 -21.13
CA LYS A 315 -20.80 -11.58 -19.95
C LYS A 315 -20.65 -12.48 -18.74
N ALA A 316 -20.86 -11.91 -17.56
CA ALA A 316 -21.00 -12.63 -16.30
C ALA A 316 -22.44 -12.52 -15.79
N VAL A 317 -22.98 -13.64 -15.29
CA VAL A 317 -24.33 -13.73 -14.71
C VAL A 317 -24.21 -14.19 -13.27
N LEU A 318 -24.71 -13.37 -12.34
CA LEU A 318 -24.80 -13.73 -10.93
C LEU A 318 -25.99 -14.66 -10.72
N VAL A 319 -25.80 -15.74 -9.98
CA VAL A 319 -26.87 -16.65 -9.56
C VAL A 319 -27.02 -16.52 -8.05
N ASP A 320 -28.18 -16.06 -7.60
CA ASP A 320 -28.52 -15.90 -6.18
C ASP A 320 -28.98 -17.23 -5.59
N TRP A 321 -28.36 -17.65 -4.49
CA TRP A 321 -28.67 -18.88 -3.77
C TRP A 321 -29.30 -18.61 -2.39
N SER A 322 -29.68 -17.36 -2.09
CA SER A 322 -30.23 -16.96 -0.79
C SER A 322 -31.51 -17.73 -0.41
N SER A 323 -32.25 -18.26 -1.39
CA SER A 323 -33.44 -19.10 -1.18
C SER A 323 -33.14 -20.59 -0.93
N GLY A 324 -31.87 -21.00 -1.01
CA GLY A 324 -31.45 -22.41 -1.07
C GLY A 324 -31.52 -23.03 -2.47
N GLN A 325 -32.06 -22.33 -3.46
CA GLN A 325 -32.04 -22.70 -4.88
C GLN A 325 -31.43 -21.57 -5.72
N GLY A 326 -30.62 -21.93 -6.71
CA GLY A 326 -29.95 -20.96 -7.58
C GLY A 326 -30.91 -20.31 -8.59
N VAL A 327 -31.05 -18.99 -8.52
CA VAL A 327 -31.84 -18.19 -9.47
C VAL A 327 -30.95 -17.13 -10.14
N PRO A 328 -30.86 -17.10 -11.49
CA PRO A 328 -30.13 -16.03 -12.18
C PRO A 328 -30.68 -14.65 -11.84
N HIS A 329 -29.80 -13.73 -11.48
CA HIS A 329 -30.15 -12.34 -11.23
C HIS A 329 -30.53 -11.64 -12.55
N PRO A 330 -31.55 -10.75 -12.58
CA PRO A 330 -32.02 -10.11 -13.81
C PRO A 330 -31.01 -9.15 -14.45
N ASN A 331 -30.16 -8.51 -13.63
CA ASN A 331 -29.07 -7.68 -14.15
C ASN A 331 -27.89 -8.59 -14.54
N GLU A 332 -27.55 -8.61 -15.83
CA GLU A 332 -26.38 -9.31 -16.36
C GLU A 332 -25.22 -8.32 -16.61
N LEU A 333 -23.99 -8.79 -16.50
CA LEU A 333 -22.80 -7.96 -16.64
C LEU A 333 -22.12 -8.19 -18.01
N ALA A 334 -22.57 -7.51 -19.06
CA ALA A 334 -21.98 -7.58 -20.40
C ALA A 334 -20.70 -6.72 -20.53
N MET A 335 -19.54 -7.36 -20.68
CA MET A 335 -18.21 -6.74 -20.55
C MET A 335 -17.70 -6.11 -21.84
N THR A 336 -18.40 -5.08 -22.31
CA THR A 336 -18.13 -4.40 -23.59
C THR A 336 -17.93 -2.89 -23.48
N ARG A 337 -18.19 -2.27 -22.32
CA ARG A 337 -17.95 -0.83 -22.12
C ARG A 337 -16.47 -0.59 -21.86
N ILE A 338 -15.78 0.11 -22.75
CA ILE A 338 -14.34 0.34 -22.63
C ILE A 338 -14.05 1.40 -21.56
N ALA A 339 -13.24 1.03 -20.57
CA ALA A 339 -12.66 1.96 -19.60
C ALA A 339 -11.28 2.46 -20.02
N ALA A 340 -10.48 1.55 -20.58
CA ALA A 340 -9.17 1.85 -21.14
C ALA A 340 -8.85 0.83 -22.23
N GLN A 341 -8.04 1.21 -23.21
CA GLN A 341 -7.67 0.36 -24.32
C GLN A 341 -6.30 0.73 -24.85
N ASN A 342 -5.73 -0.17 -25.64
CA ASN A 342 -4.33 -0.07 -26.08
C ASN A 342 -3.38 0.11 -24.88
N CYS A 343 -3.74 -0.50 -23.75
CA CYS A 343 -2.96 -0.43 -22.54
C CYS A 343 -1.72 -1.30 -22.71
N GLN A 344 -0.57 -0.81 -22.26
CA GLN A 344 0.70 -1.52 -22.36
C GLN A 344 1.61 -1.14 -21.19
N PHE A 345 2.51 -2.03 -20.80
CA PHE A 345 3.57 -1.68 -19.89
C PHE A 345 4.54 -0.68 -20.54
N GLU A 346 4.94 0.35 -19.80
CA GLU A 346 5.93 1.34 -20.24
C GLU A 346 7.37 0.78 -20.25
N ASP A 347 7.60 -0.41 -19.68
CA ASP A 347 8.86 -1.13 -19.84
C ASP A 347 9.02 -1.61 -21.28
N ALA A 348 10.12 -1.25 -21.94
CA ALA A 348 10.34 -1.62 -23.33
C ALA A 348 10.32 -3.15 -23.56
N LEU A 349 10.92 -3.93 -22.64
CA LEU A 349 10.93 -5.39 -22.76
C LEU A 349 9.55 -5.97 -22.48
N LEU A 350 8.94 -5.69 -21.32
CA LEU A 350 7.64 -6.27 -20.98
C LEU A 350 6.55 -5.81 -21.96
N GLY A 351 6.58 -4.53 -22.35
CA GLY A 351 5.71 -3.96 -23.37
C GLY A 351 5.84 -4.72 -24.69
N ALA A 352 7.06 -4.91 -25.21
CA ALA A 352 7.25 -5.62 -26.48
C ALA A 352 6.85 -7.11 -26.43
N ARG A 353 6.87 -7.75 -25.25
CA ARG A 353 6.56 -9.17 -25.08
C ARG A 353 5.09 -9.46 -24.81
N GLN A 354 4.32 -8.48 -24.36
CA GLN A 354 2.90 -8.64 -24.04
C GLN A 354 2.03 -7.94 -25.10
N ALA A 355 0.92 -8.58 -25.48
CA ALA A 355 -0.08 -7.90 -26.31
C ALA A 355 -0.67 -6.70 -25.54
N PRO A 356 -0.98 -5.57 -26.23
CA PRO A 356 -1.77 -4.53 -25.62
C PRO A 356 -3.09 -5.10 -25.12
N TRP A 357 -3.58 -4.59 -23.98
CA TRP A 357 -4.83 -5.05 -23.39
C TRP A 357 -5.92 -3.98 -23.43
N ILE A 358 -7.15 -4.44 -23.24
CA ILE A 358 -8.35 -3.62 -23.10
C ILE A 358 -8.97 -3.90 -21.73
N GLU A 359 -9.29 -2.84 -21.00
CA GLU A 359 -10.02 -2.85 -19.73
C GLU A 359 -11.49 -2.56 -20.03
N CYS A 360 -12.37 -3.53 -19.77
CA CYS A 360 -13.80 -3.43 -20.03
C CYS A 360 -14.60 -3.49 -18.73
N LEU A 361 -15.64 -2.68 -18.68
CA LEU A 361 -16.65 -2.62 -17.64
C LEU A 361 -17.97 -3.20 -18.16
N PRO A 362 -18.88 -3.59 -17.26
CA PRO A 362 -20.21 -4.01 -17.66
C PRO A 362 -21.02 -2.83 -18.22
N GLN A 363 -21.89 -3.13 -19.18
CA GLN A 363 -23.02 -2.27 -19.53
C GLN A 363 -24.18 -2.48 -18.56
N GLY A 364 -24.91 -1.40 -18.23
CA GLY A 364 -26.12 -1.48 -17.40
C GLY A 364 -25.86 -1.48 -15.88
N PRO A 365 -26.93 -1.71 -15.09
CA PRO A 365 -26.86 -1.72 -13.62
C PRO A 365 -26.12 -2.96 -13.08
N VAL A 366 -25.49 -2.79 -11.93
CA VAL A 366 -24.79 -3.87 -11.23
C VAL A 366 -25.81 -4.74 -10.47
N PRO A 367 -25.65 -6.07 -10.41
CA PRO A 367 -26.44 -6.93 -9.53
C PRO A 367 -26.27 -6.54 -8.07
N ASN A 368 -27.36 -6.50 -7.31
CA ASN A 368 -27.35 -6.19 -5.89
C ASN A 368 -28.15 -7.26 -5.13
N ILE A 369 -27.53 -7.86 -4.12
CA ILE A 369 -28.19 -8.80 -3.20
C ILE A 369 -27.99 -8.27 -1.79
N ALA A 370 -29.09 -7.98 -1.09
CA ALA A 370 -29.09 -7.56 0.31
C ALA A 370 -28.14 -6.39 0.63
N GLY A 371 -28.07 -5.38 -0.26
CA GLY A 371 -27.26 -4.17 -0.03
C GLY A 371 -25.80 -4.28 -0.50
N ILE A 372 -25.43 -5.39 -1.14
CA ILE A 372 -24.09 -5.67 -1.65
C ILE A 372 -24.11 -5.62 -3.18
N ASP A 373 -23.26 -4.80 -3.76
CA ASP A 373 -23.02 -4.71 -5.20
C ASP A 373 -22.00 -5.77 -5.65
N TYR A 374 -22.39 -6.55 -6.66
CA TYR A 374 -21.59 -7.65 -7.22
C TYR A 374 -20.99 -7.22 -8.57
N ARG A 375 -19.72 -6.83 -8.54
CA ARG A 375 -19.02 -6.18 -9.66
C ARG A 375 -18.14 -7.17 -10.40
N CYS A 376 -17.85 -6.85 -11.65
CA CYS A 376 -16.83 -7.55 -12.43
C CYS A 376 -16.22 -6.59 -13.47
N GLU A 377 -14.92 -6.71 -13.71
CA GLU A 377 -14.20 -6.04 -14.80
C GLU A 377 -13.54 -7.11 -15.68
N ALA A 378 -13.48 -6.89 -16.99
CA ALA A 378 -12.80 -7.79 -17.92
C ALA A 378 -11.50 -7.18 -18.46
N ILE A 379 -10.48 -8.02 -18.55
CA ILE A 379 -9.20 -7.70 -19.16
C ILE A 379 -9.02 -8.61 -20.36
N ARG A 380 -8.85 -8.02 -21.55
CA ARG A 380 -8.68 -8.74 -22.81
C ARG A 380 -7.28 -8.45 -23.33
N CYS A 381 -6.42 -9.46 -23.38
CA CYS A 381 -5.02 -9.35 -23.76
C CYS A 381 -4.69 -10.44 -24.78
N GLY A 382 -4.77 -10.12 -26.08
CA GLY A 382 -4.68 -11.12 -27.14
C GLY A 382 -5.87 -12.09 -27.09
N ASP A 383 -5.59 -13.39 -27.06
CA ASP A 383 -6.57 -14.49 -26.90
C ASP A 383 -6.91 -14.80 -25.43
N TYR A 384 -6.13 -14.26 -24.50
CA TYR A 384 -6.34 -14.41 -23.07
C TYR A 384 -7.37 -13.39 -22.56
N VAL A 385 -8.41 -13.90 -21.89
CA VAL A 385 -9.45 -13.10 -21.26
C VAL A 385 -9.49 -13.44 -19.78
N GLN A 386 -9.46 -12.41 -18.95
CA GLN A 386 -9.58 -12.51 -17.51
C GLN A 386 -10.79 -11.71 -17.05
N PHE A 387 -11.63 -12.31 -16.21
CA PHE A 387 -12.66 -11.59 -15.46
C PHE A 387 -12.22 -11.48 -14.01
N GLN A 388 -12.25 -10.26 -13.48
CA GLN A 388 -12.02 -10.01 -12.06
C GLN A 388 -13.31 -9.54 -11.40
N PHE A 389 -13.83 -10.38 -10.53
CA PHE A 389 -14.99 -10.12 -9.71
C PHE A 389 -14.57 -9.42 -8.43
N GLY A 390 -15.43 -8.52 -7.96
CA GLY A 390 -15.30 -7.90 -6.67
C GLY A 390 -16.65 -7.51 -6.12
N TYR A 391 -16.65 -7.17 -4.85
CA TYR A 391 -17.87 -6.98 -4.09
C TYR A 391 -17.67 -5.78 -3.21
N ASP A 392 -18.75 -5.03 -2.98
CA ASP A 392 -18.75 -3.84 -2.16
C ASP A 392 -20.14 -3.57 -1.63
N TRP A 393 -20.23 -2.78 -0.57
CA TRP A 393 -21.52 -2.23 -0.15
C TRP A 393 -22.05 -1.25 -1.20
N ASP A 394 -23.36 -1.27 -1.42
CA ASP A 394 -23.99 -0.25 -2.25
C ASP A 394 -23.93 1.14 -1.59
N ALA A 395 -24.18 2.17 -2.39
CA ALA A 395 -24.11 3.54 -1.94
C ALA A 395 -25.18 3.91 -0.89
N THR A 396 -26.24 3.12 -0.73
CA THR A 396 -27.26 3.35 0.30
C THR A 396 -26.81 2.83 1.66
N THR A 397 -26.07 1.71 1.65
CA THR A 397 -25.54 1.04 2.83
C THR A 397 -24.22 1.66 3.27
N MET A 398 -23.35 2.03 2.33
CA MET A 398 -22.09 2.73 2.62
C MET A 398 -21.76 3.76 1.53
N PRO A 399 -22.29 5.00 1.65
CA PRO A 399 -22.15 6.04 0.63
C PRO A 399 -20.71 6.39 0.25
N ALA A 400 -19.75 6.20 1.16
CA ALA A 400 -18.36 6.54 0.97
C ALA A 400 -17.47 5.35 0.52
N ASN A 401 -18.05 4.18 0.19
CA ASN A 401 -17.28 2.95 -0.10
C ASN A 401 -16.15 3.15 -1.14
N PRO A 402 -14.93 2.60 -0.92
CA PRO A 402 -14.47 1.73 0.17
C PRO A 402 -14.12 2.47 1.48
N PHE A 403 -14.34 3.77 1.53
CA PHE A 403 -14.19 4.59 2.72
C PHE A 403 -15.48 4.56 3.55
N GLY A 404 -15.40 5.08 4.76
CA GLY A 404 -16.54 5.17 5.69
C GLY A 404 -16.63 4.00 6.68
N ASP A 405 -17.24 4.29 7.83
CA ASP A 405 -17.30 3.38 8.97
C ASP A 405 -18.24 2.20 8.66
N PRO A 406 -17.73 0.95 8.69
CA PRO A 406 -18.55 -0.22 8.44
C PRO A 406 -19.19 -0.83 9.71
N THR A 407 -19.08 -0.16 10.86
CA THR A 407 -19.69 -0.61 12.13
C THR A 407 -21.18 -0.92 11.97
N GLY A 408 -21.60 -2.09 12.46
CA GLY A 408 -22.98 -2.57 12.38
C GLY A 408 -23.37 -3.23 11.05
N LYS A 409 -22.42 -3.48 10.13
CA LYS A 409 -22.67 -4.10 8.82
C LYS A 409 -22.02 -5.48 8.71
N HIS A 410 -22.76 -6.50 8.31
CA HIS A 410 -22.25 -7.88 8.14
C HIS A 410 -21.37 -8.02 6.90
N SER A 411 -20.08 -8.34 7.02
CA SER A 411 -19.17 -8.29 5.87
C SER A 411 -19.16 -9.54 4.96
N TYR A 412 -19.95 -10.59 5.23
CA TYR A 412 -20.02 -11.77 4.35
C TYR A 412 -20.95 -11.46 3.18
N MET A 413 -20.58 -11.94 1.99
CA MET A 413 -21.49 -11.85 0.85
C MET A 413 -22.60 -12.90 0.96
N ALA A 414 -23.75 -12.64 0.32
CA ALA A 414 -24.82 -13.62 0.22
C ALA A 414 -24.37 -14.87 -0.56
N PRO A 415 -25.00 -16.05 -0.33
CA PRO A 415 -24.75 -17.26 -1.10
C PRO A 415 -24.95 -17.03 -2.60
N HIS A 416 -23.95 -17.34 -3.43
CA HIS A 416 -24.05 -17.10 -4.88
C HIS A 416 -23.13 -18.00 -5.72
N THR A 417 -23.38 -18.08 -7.03
CA THR A 417 -22.40 -18.55 -8.03
C THR A 417 -22.30 -17.57 -9.19
N TRP A 418 -21.24 -17.66 -9.98
CA TRP A 418 -21.13 -16.91 -11.24
C TRP A 418 -21.12 -17.84 -12.44
N LEU A 419 -21.86 -17.46 -13.48
CA LEU A 419 -21.76 -18.06 -14.80
C LEU A 419 -20.99 -17.11 -15.71
N VAL A 420 -20.01 -17.63 -16.44
CA VAL A 420 -19.35 -16.92 -17.53
C VAL A 420 -19.96 -17.43 -18.83
N GLN A 421 -20.49 -16.52 -19.63
CA GLN A 421 -21.18 -16.84 -20.87
C GLN A 421 -20.53 -16.15 -22.08
N ASP A 422 -20.63 -16.81 -23.23
CA ASP A 422 -20.32 -16.20 -24.52
C ASP A 422 -21.47 -15.29 -25.01
N GLU A 423 -21.27 -14.66 -26.16
CA GLU A 423 -22.26 -13.74 -26.76
C GLU A 423 -23.58 -14.45 -27.12
N ALA A 424 -23.55 -15.75 -27.40
CA ALA A 424 -24.73 -16.56 -27.69
C ALA A 424 -25.49 -17.01 -26.41
N GLY A 425 -24.99 -16.66 -25.23
CA GLY A 425 -25.58 -17.05 -23.94
C GLY A 425 -25.20 -18.45 -23.47
N ARG A 426 -24.24 -19.11 -24.13
CA ARG A 426 -23.75 -20.42 -23.68
C ARG A 426 -22.81 -20.25 -22.50
N THR A 427 -23.06 -20.98 -21.42
CA THR A 427 -22.12 -21.06 -20.28
C THR A 427 -20.84 -21.77 -20.68
N ILE A 428 -19.72 -21.06 -20.56
CA ILE A 428 -18.38 -21.59 -20.81
C ILE A 428 -17.62 -21.89 -19.52
N ALA A 429 -18.01 -21.28 -18.40
CA ALA A 429 -17.48 -21.61 -17.07
C ALA A 429 -18.50 -21.30 -15.96
N THR A 430 -18.40 -22.04 -14.87
CA THR A 430 -19.12 -21.78 -13.62
C THR A 430 -18.10 -21.58 -12.51
N ILE A 431 -18.22 -20.47 -11.78
CA ILE A 431 -17.41 -20.16 -10.60
C ILE A 431 -18.25 -20.54 -9.39
N ALA A 432 -17.82 -21.60 -8.71
CA ALA A 432 -18.48 -22.19 -7.55
C ALA A 432 -17.41 -22.71 -6.58
N ARG A 433 -17.84 -23.21 -5.43
CA ARG A 433 -16.94 -23.90 -4.51
C ARG A 433 -16.39 -25.18 -5.18
N PRO A 434 -15.25 -25.72 -4.70
CA PRO A 434 -14.65 -26.93 -5.27
C PRO A 434 -15.54 -28.18 -5.25
N ASP A 435 -16.53 -28.26 -4.35
CA ASP A 435 -17.52 -29.33 -4.29
C ASP A 435 -18.74 -29.11 -5.21
N GLY A 436 -18.77 -28.00 -5.96
CA GLY A 436 -19.88 -27.61 -6.83
C GLY A 436 -20.99 -26.81 -6.13
N GLY A 437 -20.93 -26.61 -4.82
CA GLY A 437 -21.89 -25.80 -4.07
C GLY A 437 -21.69 -24.29 -4.25
N PRO A 438 -22.65 -23.46 -3.80
CA PRO A 438 -22.55 -22.01 -3.94
C PRO A 438 -21.44 -21.43 -3.08
N LEU A 439 -20.80 -20.39 -3.60
CA LEU A 439 -19.91 -19.53 -2.82
C LEU A 439 -20.69 -18.95 -1.65
N ASN A 440 -20.11 -18.96 -0.46
CA ASN A 440 -20.75 -18.56 0.79
C ASN A 440 -22.06 -19.29 1.13
N GLY A 441 -22.23 -20.52 0.62
CA GLY A 441 -23.38 -21.36 0.96
C GLY A 441 -23.61 -21.51 2.47
N THR A 442 -24.88 -21.62 2.85
CA THR A 442 -25.31 -21.84 4.24
C THR A 442 -25.22 -23.31 4.66
N ASP A 443 -24.91 -24.20 3.72
CA ASP A 443 -24.72 -25.63 3.90
C ASP A 443 -23.38 -25.99 4.54
N ILE A 444 -22.43 -25.05 4.57
CA ILE A 444 -21.11 -25.23 5.19
C ILE A 444 -20.91 -24.16 6.27
N PRO A 445 -20.45 -24.53 7.47
CA PRO A 445 -20.25 -23.56 8.54
C PRO A 445 -19.14 -22.56 8.19
N ARG A 446 -19.33 -21.30 8.60
CA ARG A 446 -18.37 -20.20 8.39
C ARG A 446 -17.03 -20.43 9.10
N ILE A 447 -17.02 -21.24 10.16
CA ILE A 447 -15.86 -21.64 10.95
C ILE A 447 -15.79 -23.17 10.95
N PHE A 448 -14.59 -23.75 10.88
CA PHE A 448 -14.41 -25.19 10.98
C PHE A 448 -14.96 -25.75 12.30
N ALA A 449 -15.85 -26.75 12.20
CA ALA A 449 -16.53 -27.37 13.34
C ALA A 449 -16.15 -28.86 13.56
N GLY A 450 -15.10 -29.33 12.88
CA GLY A 450 -14.64 -30.72 12.95
C GLY A 450 -13.62 -30.99 14.06
N PRO A 451 -13.02 -32.20 14.07
CA PRO A 451 -12.07 -32.62 15.10
C PRO A 451 -10.69 -31.96 14.97
N PHE A 452 -9.96 -31.92 16.09
CA PHE A 452 -8.59 -31.41 16.19
C PHE A 452 -7.60 -32.49 16.61
N ASP A 453 -6.30 -32.30 16.33
CA ASP A 453 -5.25 -33.29 16.62
C ASP A 453 -4.72 -33.30 18.06
N GLY A 454 -5.32 -32.53 18.97
CA GLY A 454 -4.85 -32.35 20.35
C GLY A 454 -3.80 -31.25 20.52
N ARG A 455 -3.24 -30.73 19.41
CA ARG A 455 -2.32 -29.57 19.35
C ARG A 455 -2.96 -28.35 18.68
N GLY A 456 -4.26 -28.43 18.39
CA GLY A 456 -5.03 -27.36 17.73
C GLY A 456 -5.05 -27.42 16.21
N CYS A 457 -4.46 -28.44 15.56
CA CYS A 457 -4.53 -28.59 14.10
C CYS A 457 -5.85 -29.22 13.66
N ALA A 458 -6.54 -28.60 12.70
CA ALA A 458 -7.79 -29.12 12.16
C ALA A 458 -7.58 -30.44 11.41
N LYS A 459 -8.36 -31.46 11.75
CA LYS A 459 -8.37 -32.75 11.04
C LYS A 459 -9.56 -32.77 10.09
N THR A 460 -9.33 -32.30 8.87
CA THR A 460 -10.32 -32.43 7.78
C THR A 460 -10.46 -33.90 7.38
N ASP A 461 -11.70 -34.32 7.17
CA ASP A 461 -12.06 -35.63 6.62
C ASP A 461 -13.25 -35.46 5.65
N LYS A 462 -13.86 -36.56 5.20
CA LYS A 462 -14.99 -36.51 4.26
C LYS A 462 -16.23 -35.82 4.83
N ASP A 463 -16.43 -35.90 6.15
CA ASP A 463 -17.62 -35.42 6.86
C ASP A 463 -17.40 -34.04 7.48
N HIS A 464 -16.14 -33.62 7.65
CA HIS A 464 -15.72 -32.35 8.23
C HIS A 464 -14.91 -31.50 7.24
N ARG A 465 -15.25 -31.50 5.95
CA ARG A 465 -14.58 -30.62 4.99
C ARG A 465 -15.02 -29.17 5.19
N TRP A 466 -14.08 -28.23 5.09
CA TRP A 466 -14.37 -26.80 5.23
C TRP A 466 -13.89 -26.02 4.02
N TYR A 467 -14.67 -25.02 3.64
CA TYR A 467 -14.36 -24.08 2.57
C TYR A 467 -14.56 -22.65 3.08
N PRO A 468 -13.67 -21.72 2.71
CA PRO A 468 -13.71 -20.35 3.19
C PRO A 468 -14.89 -19.55 2.60
N HIS A 469 -15.47 -18.70 3.44
CA HIS A 469 -16.44 -17.68 3.02
C HIS A 469 -15.71 -16.36 2.67
N GLY A 470 -16.04 -15.79 1.52
CA GLY A 470 -15.52 -14.49 1.08
C GLY A 470 -16.25 -13.31 1.70
N THR A 471 -15.61 -12.15 1.70
CA THR A 471 -16.18 -10.90 2.24
C THR A 471 -16.47 -9.88 1.14
N VAL A 472 -17.24 -8.83 1.46
CA VAL A 472 -17.56 -7.66 0.61
C VAL A 472 -16.35 -6.80 0.21
N ARG A 473 -15.12 -7.32 0.30
CA ARG A 473 -13.88 -6.70 -0.21
C ARG A 473 -12.89 -7.72 -0.78
N SER A 474 -13.25 -9.00 -0.79
CA SER A 474 -12.47 -10.06 -1.42
C SER A 474 -12.68 -10.01 -2.94
N GLY A 475 -11.70 -10.42 -3.74
CA GLY A 475 -11.84 -10.59 -5.18
C GLY A 475 -11.90 -12.05 -5.60
N ILE A 476 -12.36 -12.29 -6.83
CA ILE A 476 -12.18 -13.57 -7.53
C ILE A 476 -11.61 -13.26 -8.91
N ILE A 477 -10.62 -14.02 -9.35
CA ILE A 477 -10.16 -14.03 -10.74
C ILE A 477 -10.64 -15.30 -11.44
N TRP A 478 -11.16 -15.14 -12.64
CA TRP A 478 -11.37 -16.22 -13.61
C TRP A 478 -10.56 -15.92 -14.87
N ARG A 479 -10.06 -16.98 -15.51
CA ARG A 479 -9.25 -16.90 -16.73
C ARG A 479 -9.81 -17.83 -17.79
N SER A 480 -9.75 -17.43 -19.06
CA SER A 480 -10.07 -18.30 -20.20
C SER A 480 -9.09 -19.46 -20.37
N GLY A 481 -7.89 -19.34 -19.79
CA GLY A 481 -6.84 -20.35 -19.74
C GLY A 481 -5.63 -19.84 -18.96
N ASP A 482 -4.56 -20.63 -18.87
CA ASP A 482 -3.31 -20.16 -18.28
C ASP A 482 -2.68 -19.06 -19.15
N PRO A 483 -2.14 -17.97 -18.57
CA PRO A 483 -1.41 -16.98 -19.34
C PRO A 483 -0.10 -17.57 -19.92
N PRO A 484 0.32 -17.15 -21.12
CA PRO A 484 1.61 -17.54 -21.69
C PRO A 484 2.77 -17.10 -20.79
N THR A 485 3.86 -17.88 -20.78
CA THR A 485 5.06 -17.54 -19.98
C THR A 485 6.04 -16.69 -20.79
N HIS A 486 6.82 -15.87 -20.11
CA HIS A 486 8.00 -15.24 -20.72
C HIS A 486 9.08 -16.28 -21.04
N ALA A 487 9.97 -15.95 -21.97
CA ALA A 487 11.10 -16.82 -22.28
C ALA A 487 12.14 -16.78 -21.14
N VAL A 488 12.94 -17.84 -20.99
CA VAL A 488 14.00 -17.92 -19.95
C VAL A 488 14.89 -16.68 -19.96
N ALA A 489 15.34 -16.24 -21.14
CA ALA A 489 16.21 -15.07 -21.26
C ALA A 489 15.54 -13.78 -20.74
N ASP A 490 14.24 -13.58 -21.02
CA ASP A 490 13.48 -12.42 -20.55
C ASP A 490 13.30 -12.47 -19.02
N VAL A 491 13.02 -13.65 -18.45
CA VAL A 491 12.94 -13.86 -16.99
C VAL A 491 14.28 -13.55 -16.32
N ARG A 492 15.39 -14.09 -16.84
CA ARG A 492 16.74 -13.83 -16.31
C ARG A 492 17.16 -12.37 -16.42
N ALA A 493 16.63 -11.64 -17.40
CA ALA A 493 16.89 -10.22 -17.57
C ALA A 493 16.14 -9.36 -16.53
N THR A 494 14.99 -9.82 -16.04
CA THR A 494 14.06 -9.00 -15.23
C THR A 494 13.91 -9.43 -13.78
N VAL A 495 14.18 -10.70 -13.46
CA VAL A 495 14.00 -11.28 -12.12
C VAL A 495 15.36 -11.66 -11.53
N PRO A 496 15.67 -11.26 -10.27
CA PRO A 496 16.85 -11.73 -9.57
C PRO A 496 16.82 -13.25 -9.34
N LEU A 497 17.94 -13.94 -9.59
CA LEU A 497 18.07 -15.38 -9.37
C LEU A 497 19.11 -15.69 -8.29
N TYR A 498 18.76 -16.65 -7.45
CA TYR A 498 19.48 -17.01 -6.24
C TYR A 498 19.88 -18.48 -6.27
N ASP A 499 21.04 -18.80 -5.68
CA ASP A 499 21.55 -20.15 -5.61
C ASP A 499 20.57 -21.09 -4.86
N GLN A 500 19.99 -22.06 -5.58
CA GLN A 500 19.07 -23.06 -5.01
C GLN A 500 19.76 -24.40 -4.72
N SER A 501 21.09 -24.43 -4.60
CA SER A 501 21.87 -25.67 -4.43
C SER A 501 21.74 -26.34 -3.06
N VAL A 502 21.11 -25.71 -2.06
CA VAL A 502 20.81 -26.34 -0.76
C VAL A 502 19.50 -27.12 -0.89
N PRO A 503 19.54 -28.46 -0.98
CA PRO A 503 18.37 -29.24 -1.37
C PRO A 503 17.39 -29.46 -0.21
N PHE A 504 17.82 -29.25 1.04
CA PHE A 504 17.03 -29.37 2.28
C PHE A 504 16.68 -28.01 2.90
N ALA A 505 16.85 -26.91 2.16
CA ALA A 505 16.50 -25.57 2.63
C ALA A 505 15.00 -25.46 2.93
N SER A 506 14.61 -24.89 4.08
CA SER A 506 13.21 -24.72 4.51
C SER A 506 12.40 -26.03 4.62
N HIS A 507 13.04 -27.11 5.10
CA HIS A 507 12.37 -28.39 5.38
C HIS A 507 11.73 -28.41 6.77
N SER A 508 10.78 -27.51 7.01
CA SER A 508 9.94 -27.42 8.21
C SER A 508 8.46 -27.50 7.86
N ASP A 509 7.60 -27.77 8.85
CA ASP A 509 6.14 -27.83 8.67
C ASP A 509 5.49 -26.52 8.23
N TYR A 510 6.18 -25.41 8.49
CA TYR A 510 5.84 -24.07 8.07
C TYR A 510 6.82 -23.58 7.00
N SER A 511 6.33 -22.76 6.07
CA SER A 511 7.19 -22.17 5.04
C SER A 511 8.07 -21.03 5.55
N VAL A 512 7.79 -20.44 6.71
CA VAL A 512 8.40 -19.17 7.13
C VAL A 512 8.64 -19.04 8.64
N ASN A 513 9.67 -18.27 9.01
CA ASN A 513 9.95 -17.85 10.39
C ASN A 513 9.08 -16.66 10.77
N GLY A 514 7.90 -16.93 11.30
CA GLY A 514 7.19 -15.97 12.14
C GLY A 514 7.41 -16.37 13.59
N PHE A 515 8.15 -15.56 14.35
CA PHE A 515 7.96 -15.48 15.81
C PHE A 515 6.58 -14.89 16.08
N ASP A 516 5.57 -15.66 15.70
CA ASP A 516 4.23 -15.45 16.11
C ASP A 516 4.00 -16.31 17.34
N LEU A 517 3.68 -15.66 18.45
CA LEU A 517 3.29 -16.34 19.68
C LEU A 517 2.11 -17.31 19.45
N ARG A 518 1.38 -17.18 18.32
CA ARG A 518 0.46 -18.20 17.78
C ARG A 518 1.09 -19.60 17.70
N ILE A 519 2.37 -19.77 17.34
CA ILE A 519 2.92 -21.08 16.98
C ILE A 519 3.70 -21.76 18.12
N PHE A 520 4.42 -21.01 18.97
CA PHE A 520 5.52 -21.60 19.76
C PHE A 520 5.64 -21.26 21.25
N ALA A 521 4.73 -20.48 21.84
CA ALA A 521 4.76 -20.21 23.28
C ALA A 521 4.26 -21.38 24.16
N GLY A 522 4.60 -22.65 23.85
CA GLY A 522 4.07 -23.77 24.63
C GLY A 522 4.67 -25.13 24.32
N GLY A 523 5.94 -25.35 24.67
CA GLY A 523 6.51 -26.70 24.79
C GLY A 523 5.96 -27.54 25.95
N SER A 524 4.90 -27.09 26.63
CA SER A 524 4.31 -27.79 27.79
C SER A 524 2.90 -27.29 28.16
N GLY A 525 2.00 -27.20 27.18
CA GLY A 525 0.56 -27.01 27.44
C GLY A 525 0.12 -25.55 27.62
N ASN A 526 -0.97 -25.25 26.90
CA ASN A 526 -1.83 -24.06 26.92
C ASN A 526 -1.44 -22.88 25.98
N ASP A 527 -2.08 -22.92 24.80
CA ASP A 527 -2.61 -21.80 24.00
C ASP A 527 -1.94 -21.41 22.65
N GLY A 528 -1.00 -22.19 22.11
CA GLY A 528 -0.44 -21.96 20.76
C GLY A 528 -1.18 -22.70 19.64
N GLN A 529 -1.77 -21.97 18.68
CA GLN A 529 -2.28 -22.47 17.40
C GLN A 529 -1.17 -22.63 16.33
N ALA A 530 -0.81 -23.86 15.97
CA ALA A 530 0.10 -24.14 14.86
C ALA A 530 -0.50 -23.87 13.45
N ASN A 531 -1.80 -23.57 13.36
CA ASN A 531 -2.45 -23.29 12.08
C ASN A 531 -2.14 -21.85 11.65
N GLY A 532 -1.05 -21.65 10.91
CA GLY A 532 -0.69 -20.31 10.45
C GLY A 532 0.15 -20.22 9.20
N PHE A 533 0.95 -21.23 8.87
CA PHE A 533 1.87 -21.17 7.73
C PHE A 533 2.08 -22.57 7.20
N ALA A 534 1.48 -22.89 6.06
CA ALA A 534 1.64 -24.20 5.44
C ALA A 534 2.78 -24.16 4.40
N ASN A 535 3.56 -25.22 4.31
CA ASN A 535 4.73 -25.25 3.45
C ASN A 535 4.36 -25.66 2.01
N CYS A 536 4.55 -24.75 1.05
CA CYS A 536 4.22 -24.98 -0.36
C CYS A 536 4.96 -26.17 -1.00
N ARG A 537 5.96 -26.74 -0.30
CA ARG A 537 6.65 -27.96 -0.72
C ARG A 537 5.87 -29.24 -0.46
N VAL A 538 4.96 -29.23 0.52
CA VAL A 538 4.21 -30.42 0.94
C VAL A 538 2.70 -30.24 0.85
N MET A 539 2.16 -29.01 0.84
CA MET A 539 0.72 -28.77 0.62
C MET A 539 0.18 -29.54 -0.60
N SER A 540 -0.98 -30.20 -0.47
CA SER A 540 -1.64 -30.80 -1.64
C SER A 540 -1.94 -29.74 -2.71
N TRP A 541 -1.91 -30.14 -3.97
CA TRP A 541 -2.32 -29.27 -5.07
C TRP A 541 -3.83 -29.02 -5.06
N GLU A 542 -4.64 -30.08 -5.01
CA GLU A 542 -6.10 -30.02 -4.90
C GLU A 542 -6.56 -30.06 -3.44
N PRO A 543 -7.81 -29.65 -3.13
CA PRO A 543 -8.40 -29.85 -1.81
C PRO A 543 -8.28 -31.32 -1.37
N SER A 544 -7.64 -31.55 -0.21
CA SER A 544 -7.33 -32.87 0.33
C SER A 544 -7.92 -33.05 1.74
N ASP A 545 -7.59 -34.16 2.40
CA ASP A 545 -7.96 -34.45 3.78
C ASP A 545 -6.79 -35.05 4.57
N HIS A 546 -6.93 -35.11 5.89
CA HIS A 546 -5.88 -35.57 6.79
C HIS A 546 -5.39 -36.99 6.47
N PRO A 547 -6.27 -38.01 6.27
CA PRO A 547 -5.83 -39.34 5.85
C PRO A 547 -5.12 -39.38 4.49
N MET A 548 -5.55 -38.58 3.52
CA MET A 548 -4.92 -38.51 2.21
C MET A 548 -3.51 -37.92 2.31
N MET A 549 -3.33 -36.82 3.03
CA MET A 549 -2.02 -36.18 3.22
C MET A 549 -0.99 -37.11 3.86
N GLN A 550 -1.39 -37.91 4.85
CA GLN A 550 -0.50 -38.91 5.46
C GLN A 550 -0.02 -39.95 4.43
N ARG A 551 -0.89 -40.36 3.51
CA ARG A 551 -0.53 -41.31 2.42
C ARG A 551 0.34 -40.66 1.35
N GLU A 552 0.11 -39.40 1.01
CA GLU A 552 0.92 -38.65 0.04
C GLU A 552 2.33 -38.41 0.59
N GLY A 553 2.47 -38.04 1.86
CA GLY A 553 3.76 -37.88 2.54
C GLY A 553 4.63 -39.12 2.48
N ALA A 554 4.05 -40.31 2.64
CA ALA A 554 4.76 -41.59 2.55
C ALA A 554 5.31 -41.94 1.15
N ARG A 555 4.83 -41.24 0.09
CA ARG A 555 5.19 -41.51 -1.32
C ARG A 555 6.11 -40.43 -1.92
N THR A 556 6.55 -39.46 -1.12
CA THR A 556 7.42 -38.37 -1.58
C THR A 556 8.76 -38.88 -2.14
N ARG A 557 9.30 -38.20 -3.14
CA ARG A 557 10.67 -38.45 -3.66
C ARG A 557 11.74 -37.64 -2.95
N ASP A 558 11.36 -36.80 -1.99
CA ASP A 558 12.30 -36.03 -1.18
C ASP A 558 13.08 -36.97 -0.25
N PRO A 559 14.43 -36.96 -0.27
CA PRO A 559 15.25 -37.77 0.63
C PRO A 559 15.34 -37.20 2.06
N TYR A 560 14.96 -35.94 2.30
CA TYR A 560 15.12 -35.26 3.59
C TYR A 560 13.78 -35.17 4.32
N ARG A 561 13.37 -36.30 4.90
CA ARG A 561 11.97 -36.53 5.27
C ARG A 561 11.61 -36.14 6.70
N ALA A 562 12.57 -36.19 7.63
CA ALA A 562 12.28 -36.28 9.06
C ALA A 562 11.47 -35.08 9.61
N SER A 563 11.77 -33.87 9.12
CA SER A 563 11.11 -32.64 9.58
C SER A 563 9.86 -32.29 8.74
N LEU A 564 10.03 -32.04 7.44
CA LEU A 564 8.96 -31.59 6.52
C LEU A 564 7.82 -32.60 6.35
N TYR A 565 8.07 -33.90 6.52
CA TYR A 565 7.06 -34.95 6.36
C TYR A 565 6.68 -35.61 7.69
N SER A 566 6.99 -34.97 8.81
CA SER A 566 6.55 -35.41 10.14
C SER A 566 5.00 -35.44 10.22
N PRO A 567 4.42 -36.28 11.09
CA PRO A 567 2.97 -36.29 11.31
C PRO A 567 2.41 -34.91 11.70
N ASN A 568 3.21 -34.07 12.37
CA ASN A 568 2.85 -32.69 12.70
C ASN A 568 2.69 -31.86 11.43
N SER A 569 3.71 -31.88 10.57
CA SER A 569 3.72 -31.17 9.29
C SER A 569 2.55 -31.54 8.40
N LEU A 570 2.35 -32.84 8.19
CA LEU A 570 1.28 -33.33 7.33
C LEU A 570 -0.10 -32.98 7.87
N SER A 571 -0.26 -32.90 9.20
CA SER A 571 -1.51 -32.47 9.83
C SER A 571 -1.77 -30.97 9.62
N ALA A 572 -0.76 -30.11 9.77
CA ALA A 572 -0.88 -28.67 9.53
C ALA A 572 -1.20 -28.34 8.06
N ASN A 573 -0.74 -29.18 7.12
CA ASN A 573 -0.92 -28.98 5.68
C ASN A 573 -2.19 -29.66 5.11
N ALA A 574 -2.96 -30.40 5.90
CA ALA A 574 -4.12 -31.18 5.43
C ALA A 574 -5.39 -30.38 5.13
N ALA A 575 -5.54 -29.19 5.73
CA ALA A 575 -6.71 -28.34 5.55
C ALA A 575 -6.52 -27.25 4.48
N VAL A 576 -5.38 -27.24 3.79
CA VAL A 576 -5.00 -26.22 2.80
C VAL A 576 -4.60 -26.85 1.48
N TRP A 577 -4.65 -26.06 0.41
CA TRP A 577 -4.23 -26.53 -0.92
C TRP A 577 -3.67 -25.38 -1.77
N LEU A 578 -2.85 -25.72 -2.76
CA LEU A 578 -2.16 -24.76 -3.61
C LEU A 578 -2.97 -24.26 -4.80
N ARG A 579 -3.89 -25.05 -5.33
CA ARG A 579 -4.67 -24.64 -6.49
C ARG A 579 -5.54 -23.42 -6.17
N TYR A 580 -5.55 -22.46 -7.07
CA TYR A 580 -6.44 -21.31 -6.94
C TYR A 580 -7.88 -21.77 -7.08
N THR A 581 -8.69 -21.49 -6.06
CA THR A 581 -10.15 -21.63 -6.08
C THR A 581 -10.75 -20.40 -5.40
N PRO A 582 -11.99 -20.01 -5.71
CA PRO A 582 -12.62 -18.85 -5.08
C PRO A 582 -12.46 -18.85 -3.55
N PHE A 583 -11.91 -17.75 -3.02
CA PHE A 583 -11.65 -17.52 -1.58
C PHE A 583 -10.67 -18.47 -0.91
N ASN A 584 -9.94 -19.30 -1.67
CA ASN A 584 -9.14 -20.41 -1.17
C ASN A 584 -8.18 -20.10 -0.02
N VAL A 585 -7.82 -21.19 0.66
CA VAL A 585 -6.94 -21.21 1.83
C VAL A 585 -5.51 -21.63 1.49
N GLN A 586 -4.96 -21.16 0.36
CA GLN A 586 -3.53 -21.32 0.09
C GLN A 586 -2.72 -20.90 1.33
N GLY A 587 -2.15 -21.88 2.03
CA GLY A 587 -1.38 -21.69 3.27
C GLY A 587 -2.11 -21.05 4.45
N ARG A 588 -3.45 -21.15 4.50
CA ARG A 588 -4.31 -20.47 5.49
C ARG A 588 -4.93 -21.40 6.53
N SER A 589 -5.11 -20.91 7.76
CA SER A 589 -5.75 -21.67 8.83
C SER A 589 -7.27 -21.80 8.65
N PRO A 590 -7.86 -23.00 8.82
CA PRO A 590 -9.31 -23.19 8.89
C PRO A 590 -9.92 -22.79 10.25
N THR A 591 -9.09 -22.46 11.25
CA THR A 591 -9.52 -22.22 12.64
C THR A 591 -9.58 -20.76 13.06
N THR A 592 -8.70 -19.92 12.51
CA THR A 592 -8.60 -18.49 12.85
C THR A 592 -9.28 -17.59 11.83
N GLY A 593 -10.00 -18.19 10.87
CA GLY A 593 -10.49 -17.48 9.71
C GLY A 593 -9.36 -17.13 8.73
N PRO A 594 -9.66 -16.30 7.73
CA PRO A 594 -8.88 -16.30 6.51
C PRO A 594 -7.54 -15.55 6.77
N GLY A 595 -6.41 -16.26 6.60
CA GLY A 595 -5.04 -15.74 6.82
C GLY A 595 -4.05 -16.36 5.83
N GLY A 596 -3.46 -15.58 4.93
CA GLY A 596 -2.86 -15.96 3.65
C GLY A 596 -1.67 -16.92 3.66
N THR A 597 -1.31 -17.47 2.49
CA THR A 597 0.06 -17.86 2.16
C THR A 597 0.93 -16.64 2.36
N ARG A 598 1.43 -16.49 3.58
CA ARG A 598 2.25 -15.37 3.97
C ARG A 598 3.69 -15.83 3.85
N ASP A 599 4.37 -15.33 2.82
CA ASP A 599 5.81 -15.48 2.74
C ASP A 599 6.47 -14.43 3.65
N ASP A 600 6.39 -14.65 4.97
CA ASP A 600 7.02 -13.72 5.91
C ASP A 600 8.50 -13.56 5.55
N ARG A 601 8.88 -12.30 5.30
CA ARG A 601 10.27 -11.85 5.17
C ARG A 601 11.01 -12.18 3.86
N GLN A 602 10.33 -12.49 2.75
CA GLN A 602 10.96 -12.56 1.42
C GLN A 602 10.53 -11.43 0.47
N ILE A 603 11.43 -11.02 -0.42
CA ILE A 603 11.11 -10.07 -1.49
C ILE A 603 10.47 -10.74 -2.71
N ILE A 604 10.76 -12.02 -2.96
CA ILE A 604 10.13 -12.87 -3.98
C ILE A 604 9.65 -14.11 -3.26
N ALA A 605 8.36 -14.43 -3.40
CA ALA A 605 7.80 -15.60 -2.72
C ALA A 605 8.47 -16.91 -3.19
N GLU A 606 8.62 -17.88 -2.30
CA GLU A 606 9.30 -19.15 -2.53
C GLU A 606 8.89 -19.85 -3.83
N PRO A 607 7.58 -20.11 -4.13
CA PRO A 607 7.22 -20.78 -5.39
C PRO A 607 7.57 -19.95 -6.63
N VAL A 608 7.56 -18.63 -6.51
CA VAL A 608 7.91 -17.68 -7.58
C VAL A 608 9.41 -17.71 -7.82
N ALA A 609 10.22 -17.67 -6.77
CA ALA A 609 11.68 -17.77 -6.84
C ALA A 609 12.14 -19.14 -7.39
N ARG A 610 11.49 -20.23 -6.93
CA ARG A 610 11.73 -21.61 -7.43
C ARG A 610 11.47 -21.70 -8.93
N TYR A 611 10.31 -21.20 -9.38
CA TYR A 611 9.97 -21.20 -10.81
C TYR A 611 10.92 -20.30 -11.62
N ALA A 612 11.22 -19.09 -11.16
CA ALA A 612 12.10 -18.16 -11.87
C ALA A 612 13.52 -18.73 -12.09
N ASN A 613 14.02 -19.53 -11.14
CA ASN A 613 15.35 -20.14 -11.24
C ASN A 613 15.42 -21.27 -12.29
N ASP A 614 14.37 -22.09 -12.39
CA ASP A 614 14.25 -23.14 -13.41
C ASP A 614 12.78 -23.30 -13.86
N LEU A 615 12.51 -22.87 -15.10
CA LEU A 615 11.15 -22.88 -15.66
C LEU A 615 10.58 -24.29 -15.86
N ASN A 616 11.42 -25.33 -15.84
CA ASN A 616 11.02 -26.73 -16.01
C ASN A 616 11.02 -27.51 -14.69
N ALA A 617 11.39 -26.88 -13.57
CA ALA A 617 11.47 -27.56 -12.29
C ALA A 617 10.11 -28.07 -11.82
N THR A 618 10.13 -29.25 -11.22
CA THR A 618 8.98 -29.88 -10.57
C THR A 618 9.24 -30.01 -9.08
N ARG A 619 8.15 -30.02 -8.30
CA ARG A 619 8.19 -30.21 -6.86
C ARG A 619 8.48 -31.66 -6.51
N ALA A 620 9.42 -31.91 -5.60
CA ALA A 620 9.84 -33.26 -5.23
C ALA A 620 8.72 -34.11 -4.59
N HIS A 621 7.76 -33.45 -3.92
CA HIS A 621 6.67 -34.11 -3.23
C HIS A 621 5.74 -34.91 -4.16
N ASP A 622 5.28 -34.28 -5.25
CA ASP A 622 4.21 -34.81 -6.11
C ASP A 622 4.49 -34.65 -7.62
N GLY A 623 5.65 -34.13 -8.00
CA GLY A 623 6.03 -33.89 -9.39
C GLY A 623 5.30 -32.72 -10.06
N ARG A 624 4.53 -31.91 -9.31
CA ARG A 624 3.82 -30.75 -9.85
C ARG A 624 4.82 -29.70 -10.37
N PRO A 625 4.64 -29.15 -11.58
CA PRO A 625 5.49 -28.05 -12.05
C PRO A 625 5.41 -26.82 -11.14
N TRP A 626 6.55 -26.23 -10.81
CA TRP A 626 6.60 -25.00 -10.03
C TRP A 626 5.91 -23.84 -10.75
N ARG A 627 5.84 -23.87 -12.09
CA ARG A 627 5.03 -22.94 -12.90
C ARG A 627 3.59 -22.86 -12.41
N SER A 628 2.93 -24.00 -12.24
CA SER A 628 1.51 -24.06 -11.84
C SER A 628 1.33 -23.56 -10.41
N ILE A 629 2.26 -23.94 -9.53
CA ILE A 629 2.25 -23.49 -8.14
C ILE A 629 2.43 -21.98 -8.05
N ALA A 630 3.41 -21.41 -8.75
CA ALA A 630 3.66 -19.97 -8.77
C ALA A 630 2.46 -19.19 -9.32
N LEU A 631 1.87 -19.65 -10.44
CA LEU A 631 0.70 -19.04 -11.04
C LEU A 631 -0.47 -18.96 -10.04
N ASP A 632 -0.87 -20.08 -9.47
CA ASP A 632 -2.03 -20.12 -8.58
C ASP A 632 -1.75 -19.42 -7.25
N TYR A 633 -0.53 -19.53 -6.72
CA TYR A 633 -0.09 -18.81 -5.51
C TYR A 633 -0.24 -17.29 -5.68
N LEU A 634 0.21 -16.76 -6.81
CA LEU A 634 0.10 -15.34 -7.12
C LEU A 634 -1.36 -14.91 -7.34
N THR A 635 -2.21 -15.82 -7.83
CA THR A 635 -3.65 -15.58 -8.00
C THR A 635 -4.38 -15.49 -6.67
N GLY A 636 -3.96 -16.29 -5.67
CA GLY A 636 -4.61 -16.36 -4.36
C GLY A 636 -4.69 -15.01 -3.64
N TYR A 637 -3.76 -14.10 -3.92
CA TYR A 637 -3.80 -12.73 -3.41
C TYR A 637 -5.06 -11.96 -3.80
N ALA A 638 -5.73 -12.31 -4.92
CA ALA A 638 -6.99 -11.68 -5.30
C ALA A 638 -8.09 -11.83 -4.25
N SER A 639 -8.06 -12.91 -3.46
CA SER A 639 -9.03 -13.17 -2.39
C SER A 639 -8.87 -12.27 -1.16
N ASP A 640 -7.79 -11.46 -1.11
CA ASP A 640 -7.50 -10.59 0.03
C ASP A 640 -8.42 -9.36 0.07
N PRO A 641 -8.78 -8.88 1.27
CA PRO A 641 -9.81 -7.86 1.51
C PRO A 641 -9.38 -6.43 1.12
N VAL A 642 -8.21 -6.27 0.49
CA VAL A 642 -7.67 -4.98 0.06
C VAL A 642 -8.00 -4.66 -1.40
N HIS A 643 -8.63 -5.59 -2.12
CA HIS A 643 -9.10 -5.42 -3.50
C HIS A 643 -10.49 -4.76 -3.60
N ALA A 644 -10.76 -3.75 -2.78
CA ALA A 644 -12.04 -3.03 -2.78
C ALA A 644 -12.21 -2.11 -4.00
N PHE A 645 -13.46 -1.84 -4.42
CA PHE A 645 -13.73 -1.00 -5.59
C PHE A 645 -14.16 0.41 -5.17
N GLU A 646 -13.38 1.40 -5.57
CA GLU A 646 -13.72 2.81 -5.41
C GLU A 646 -14.71 3.21 -6.50
N ARG A 647 -15.93 3.57 -6.09
CA ARG A 647 -17.03 3.92 -7.01
C ARG A 647 -17.24 2.86 -8.10
N GLY A 648 -17.03 1.60 -7.70
CA GLY A 648 -17.22 0.49 -8.59
C GLY A 648 -16.10 0.18 -9.55
N ARG A 649 -14.90 0.72 -9.31
CA ARG A 649 -13.70 0.36 -10.04
C ARG A 649 -12.52 0.02 -9.16
N ASN A 650 -11.68 -0.87 -9.65
CA ASN A 650 -10.46 -1.28 -8.98
C ASN A 650 -9.26 -0.36 -9.37
N VAL A 651 -9.37 0.94 -9.10
CA VAL A 651 -8.39 2.00 -9.45
C VAL A 651 -7.42 2.26 -8.28
N PRO A 652 -6.11 2.44 -8.51
CA PRO A 652 -5.16 2.71 -7.45
C PRO A 652 -5.49 3.98 -6.65
N VAL A 653 -5.35 3.90 -5.32
CA VAL A 653 -5.87 4.91 -4.37
C VAL A 653 -5.23 6.28 -4.57
N TYR A 654 -3.94 6.33 -4.86
CA TYR A 654 -3.17 7.57 -4.96
C TYR A 654 -2.88 7.98 -6.42
N LYS A 655 -3.59 7.39 -7.40
CA LYS A 655 -3.38 7.71 -8.81
C LYS A 655 -3.73 9.17 -9.07
N GLY A 656 -2.91 9.88 -9.84
CA GLY A 656 -3.05 11.32 -10.10
C GLY A 656 -2.74 12.25 -8.93
N ASN A 657 -2.69 11.76 -7.69
CA ASN A 657 -2.26 12.52 -6.52
C ASN A 657 -1.53 11.61 -5.51
N ALA A 658 -0.19 11.63 -5.56
CA ALA A 658 0.65 10.83 -4.69
C ALA A 658 0.53 11.20 -3.20
N GLN A 659 0.03 12.39 -2.87
CA GLN A 659 -0.14 12.89 -1.51
C GLN A 659 -1.62 12.92 -1.09
N ARG A 660 -2.51 12.23 -1.83
CA ARG A 660 -3.93 12.10 -1.49
C ARG A 660 -4.06 11.73 0.00
N ALA A 661 -4.74 12.58 0.76
CA ALA A 661 -4.88 12.41 2.21
C ALA A 661 -5.88 11.30 2.56
N VAL A 662 -5.47 10.05 2.34
CA VAL A 662 -6.21 8.86 2.72
C VAL A 662 -5.30 8.00 3.57
N VAL A 663 -5.77 7.54 4.73
CA VAL A 663 -4.99 6.65 5.61
C VAL A 663 -5.89 5.58 6.23
N LEU A 664 -5.28 4.59 6.87
CA LEU A 664 -5.99 3.60 7.66
C LEU A 664 -6.60 4.18 8.95
N ARG A 665 -7.81 3.71 9.26
CA ARG A 665 -8.50 3.96 10.53
C ARG A 665 -8.97 2.64 11.13
N ASN A 666 -8.84 2.50 12.45
CA ASN A 666 -9.20 1.31 13.23
C ASN A 666 -8.61 -0.01 12.69
N HIS A 667 -7.29 -0.11 12.64
CA HIS A 667 -6.55 -1.28 12.16
C HIS A 667 -5.97 -2.13 13.31
N TYR A 668 -5.31 -3.25 12.97
CA TYR A 668 -4.89 -4.32 13.87
C TYR A 668 -4.01 -3.84 15.03
N TYR A 669 -3.14 -2.86 14.79
CA TYR A 669 -2.24 -2.31 15.83
C TYR A 669 -2.83 -1.14 16.61
N GLY A 670 -4.00 -0.61 16.24
CA GLY A 670 -4.41 0.69 16.77
C GLY A 670 -5.57 1.32 16.06
N GLN A 671 -6.04 2.41 16.65
CA GLN A 671 -7.13 3.19 16.10
C GLN A 671 -6.77 3.90 14.77
N GLY A 672 -5.51 3.82 14.31
CA GLY A 672 -5.02 4.56 13.15
C GLY A 672 -5.20 6.07 13.35
N ASN A 673 -5.40 6.82 12.25
CA ASN A 673 -5.72 8.24 12.36
C ASN A 673 -7.23 8.45 12.55
N MET A 674 -7.66 8.56 13.81
CA MET A 674 -9.06 8.84 14.16
C MET A 674 -9.50 10.26 13.83
N GLY A 675 -8.56 11.16 13.53
CA GLY A 675 -8.80 12.56 13.21
C GLY A 675 -9.25 12.82 11.78
N LEU A 676 -9.27 11.83 10.89
CA LEU A 676 -9.73 12.02 9.50
C LEU A 676 -11.24 11.82 9.32
N PRO A 677 -11.87 12.52 8.36
CA PRO A 677 -13.26 12.27 8.01
C PRO A 677 -13.44 10.89 7.37
N ALA A 678 -14.64 10.32 7.48
CA ALA A 678 -14.96 8.99 6.98
C ALA A 678 -14.66 8.79 5.49
N THR A 679 -14.80 9.83 4.67
CA THR A 679 -14.53 9.82 3.22
C THR A 679 -13.04 9.77 2.86
N GLN A 680 -12.15 9.92 3.84
CA GLN A 680 -10.69 9.83 3.72
C GLN A 680 -10.10 8.71 4.59
N ALA A 681 -10.96 7.97 5.31
CA ALA A 681 -10.55 6.88 6.18
C ALA A 681 -10.81 5.55 5.48
N TRP A 682 -9.72 4.83 5.19
CA TRP A 682 -9.81 3.45 4.73
C TRP A 682 -9.92 2.54 5.96
N TYR A 683 -11.10 1.96 6.15
CA TYR A 683 -11.35 1.05 7.27
C TYR A 683 -10.93 -0.36 6.89
N VAL A 684 -10.09 -0.99 7.69
CA VAL A 684 -9.91 -2.44 7.68
C VAL A 684 -10.18 -2.87 9.12
N GLN A 685 -11.16 -3.71 9.40
CA GLN A 685 -11.48 -4.12 10.79
C GLN A 685 -11.00 -5.55 11.05
N GLY A 686 -9.97 -5.69 11.88
CA GLY A 686 -9.39 -6.96 12.29
C GLY A 686 -9.26 -6.98 13.82
N GLY A 687 -9.49 -8.14 14.44
CA GLY A 687 -9.31 -8.32 15.88
C GLY A 687 -7.82 -8.36 16.27
N ARG A 688 -7.46 -7.92 17.48
CA ARG A 688 -6.10 -8.01 18.02
C ARG A 688 -5.80 -9.41 18.55
N LEU A 689 -4.53 -9.83 18.48
CA LEU A 689 -4.07 -11.12 19.02
C LEU A 689 -4.39 -11.31 20.51
N SER A 690 -4.23 -10.25 21.31
CA SER A 690 -4.57 -10.26 22.74
C SER A 690 -6.04 -10.59 23.00
N ASP A 691 -6.90 -10.21 22.05
CA ASP A 691 -8.35 -10.32 22.18
C ASP A 691 -8.84 -11.69 21.63
N TRP A 692 -7.94 -12.47 20.99
CA TRP A 692 -8.15 -13.89 20.65
C TRP A 692 -7.95 -14.81 21.84
N THR A 693 -7.13 -14.39 22.81
CA THR A 693 -6.77 -15.22 23.98
C THR A 693 -7.80 -15.19 25.11
N ALA A 694 -8.90 -14.46 24.95
CA ALA A 694 -10.00 -14.39 25.91
C ALA A 694 -10.96 -15.60 25.80
N GLY A 695 -10.44 -16.79 26.06
CA GLY A 695 -11.24 -17.93 26.55
C GLY A 695 -11.86 -18.86 25.50
N THR A 696 -11.56 -20.16 25.69
CA THR A 696 -12.14 -21.38 25.12
C THR A 696 -11.68 -21.81 23.72
N SER A 697 -11.14 -23.03 23.67
CA SER A 697 -11.13 -23.88 22.49
C SER A 697 -12.57 -24.26 22.08
N PRO A 698 -12.95 -24.16 20.79
CA PRO A 698 -12.21 -23.49 19.73
C PRO A 698 -12.30 -21.97 19.87
N LEU A 699 -11.12 -21.32 19.82
CA LEU A 699 -10.89 -19.89 20.05
C LEU A 699 -11.89 -19.03 19.27
N ARG A 700 -12.70 -18.25 20.00
CA ARG A 700 -13.65 -17.28 19.45
C ARG A 700 -13.00 -15.90 19.48
N VAL A 701 -12.95 -15.22 18.33
CA VAL A 701 -12.34 -13.89 18.22
C VAL A 701 -13.29 -12.84 18.80
N VAL A 702 -12.85 -12.12 19.83
CA VAL A 702 -13.50 -10.88 20.28
C VAL A 702 -12.83 -9.72 19.55
N VAL A 703 -13.62 -8.83 18.97
CA VAL A 703 -13.11 -7.62 18.30
C VAL A 703 -13.23 -6.45 19.27
N PRO A 704 -12.17 -5.65 19.46
CA PRO A 704 -12.33 -4.41 20.20
C PRO A 704 -13.26 -3.49 19.41
N TYR A 705 -14.43 -3.20 19.99
CA TYR A 705 -15.41 -2.18 19.60
C TYR A 705 -16.52 -2.50 18.57
N ALA A 706 -16.64 -3.70 17.97
CA ALA A 706 -17.69 -3.89 16.93
C ALA A 706 -18.28 -5.30 16.67
N GLY A 707 -18.06 -6.32 17.51
CA GLY A 707 -18.87 -7.55 17.39
C GLY A 707 -18.36 -8.77 18.14
N ASP A 708 -19.31 -9.47 18.77
CA ASP A 708 -19.10 -10.66 19.60
C ASP A 708 -19.74 -11.92 18.97
N ALA A 709 -20.26 -11.81 17.73
CA ALA A 709 -21.14 -12.80 17.13
C ALA A 709 -20.40 -13.75 16.16
N PRO A 710 -20.49 -15.09 16.33
CA PRO A 710 -19.80 -16.09 15.49
C PRO A 710 -20.15 -16.05 13.99
N ASP A 711 -21.26 -15.40 13.64
CA ASP A 711 -21.77 -15.22 12.30
C ASP A 711 -21.46 -13.84 11.71
N ALA A 712 -20.81 -12.94 12.45
CA ALA A 712 -20.37 -11.64 11.95
C ALA A 712 -18.87 -11.68 11.59
N PRO A 713 -18.50 -11.68 10.31
CA PRO A 713 -17.10 -11.60 9.93
C PRO A 713 -16.52 -10.23 10.30
N THR A 714 -15.29 -10.26 10.78
CA THR A 714 -14.38 -9.10 10.78
C THR A 714 -14.02 -8.70 9.34
N PHE A 715 -14.05 -7.40 9.02
CA PHE A 715 -13.51 -6.87 7.76
C PHE A 715 -12.00 -7.08 7.65
N GLY A 716 -11.60 -8.27 7.21
CA GLY A 716 -10.21 -8.57 6.92
C GLY A 716 -9.38 -8.86 8.16
N SER A 717 -9.25 -10.15 8.45
CA SER A 717 -8.16 -10.72 9.25
C SER A 717 -6.80 -10.67 8.53
N PHE A 718 -6.75 -10.19 7.28
CA PHE A 718 -5.54 -10.03 6.46
C PHE A 718 -4.93 -8.63 6.53
N GLN A 719 -4.98 -8.00 7.69
CA GLN A 719 -4.31 -6.73 7.87
C GLN A 719 -2.80 -6.97 7.88
N ILE A 720 -2.19 -6.64 6.75
CA ILE A 720 -0.76 -6.63 6.60
C ILE A 720 -0.30 -5.22 6.95
N ASP A 721 0.28 -5.04 8.11
CA ASP A 721 0.95 -3.77 8.42
C ASP A 721 2.14 -3.51 7.51
N LYS A 722 2.65 -2.29 7.58
CA LYS A 722 3.80 -1.87 6.79
C LYS A 722 5.03 -2.77 7.00
N SER A 723 5.30 -3.20 8.22
CA SER A 723 6.42 -4.07 8.56
C SER A 723 6.29 -5.49 8.00
N HIS A 724 5.07 -5.91 7.66
CA HIS A 724 4.76 -7.21 7.12
C HIS A 724 4.26 -7.16 5.66
N ALA A 725 4.35 -6.00 5.00
CA ALA A 725 3.93 -5.76 3.62
C ALA A 725 4.86 -6.40 2.56
N HIS A 726 5.23 -7.66 2.75
CA HIS A 726 6.16 -8.41 1.92
C HIS A 726 5.46 -9.29 0.87
N GLN A 727 4.20 -9.01 0.52
CA GLN A 727 3.43 -9.69 -0.52
C GLN A 727 3.61 -8.95 -1.85
N PHE A 728 4.27 -9.58 -2.82
CA PHE A 728 4.63 -8.94 -4.08
C PHE A 728 4.04 -9.68 -5.28
N PRO A 729 2.70 -9.69 -5.48
CA PRO A 729 2.12 -10.37 -6.63
C PRO A 729 2.67 -9.85 -7.97
N GLY A 730 3.11 -8.59 -8.03
CA GLY A 730 3.68 -7.96 -9.24
C GLY A 730 4.79 -8.75 -9.94
N TRP A 731 5.53 -9.61 -9.23
CA TRP A 731 6.49 -10.54 -9.86
C TRP A 731 5.87 -11.43 -10.93
N GLY A 732 4.58 -11.76 -10.82
CA GLY A 732 3.88 -12.57 -11.79
C GLY A 732 3.89 -11.99 -13.21
N SER A 733 3.79 -10.67 -13.37
CA SER A 733 3.81 -10.04 -14.71
C SER A 733 5.20 -10.05 -15.36
N LEU A 734 6.25 -10.38 -14.59
CA LEU A 734 7.61 -10.61 -15.10
C LEU A 734 7.82 -12.09 -15.50
N LEU A 735 6.94 -12.99 -15.08
CA LEU A 735 7.01 -14.43 -15.38
C LEU A 735 5.98 -14.85 -16.43
N PHE A 736 4.82 -14.21 -16.43
CA PHE A 736 3.69 -14.47 -17.31
C PHE A 736 3.34 -13.23 -18.12
N ARG A 737 2.95 -13.41 -19.39
CA ARG A 737 2.56 -12.36 -20.34
C ARG A 737 1.12 -11.89 -20.06
N THR A 738 0.87 -11.38 -18.87
CA THR A 738 -0.43 -10.84 -18.44
C THR A 738 -0.26 -9.65 -17.49
N PRO A 739 -1.12 -8.61 -17.58
CA PRO A 739 -1.11 -7.49 -16.65
C PRO A 739 -1.77 -7.81 -15.30
N GLU A 740 -2.40 -8.99 -15.17
CA GLU A 740 -3.12 -9.44 -13.98
C GLU A 740 -2.40 -9.11 -12.66
N PHE A 741 -1.15 -9.55 -12.59
CA PHE A 741 -0.38 -9.52 -11.36
C PHE A 741 0.12 -8.11 -11.02
N ALA A 742 0.28 -7.26 -12.02
CA ALA A 742 0.51 -5.83 -11.82
C ALA A 742 -0.72 -5.17 -11.17
N PHE A 743 -1.93 -5.53 -11.59
CA PHE A 743 -3.16 -5.01 -10.97
C PHE A 743 -3.27 -5.44 -9.51
N LEU A 744 -2.92 -6.69 -9.21
CA LEU A 744 -2.86 -7.17 -7.84
C LEU A 744 -1.78 -6.41 -7.06
N GLY A 745 -0.57 -6.30 -7.61
CA GLY A 745 0.59 -5.65 -6.98
C GLY A 745 0.34 -4.20 -6.57
N ALA A 746 -0.30 -3.40 -7.44
CA ALA A 746 -0.62 -2.01 -7.15
C ALA A 746 -1.49 -1.85 -5.89
N ARG A 747 -2.38 -2.82 -5.59
CA ARG A 747 -3.22 -2.80 -4.38
C ARG A 747 -2.47 -3.09 -3.10
N PHE A 748 -1.50 -3.99 -3.13
CA PHE A 748 -0.62 -4.22 -1.97
C PHE A 748 0.29 -3.03 -1.71
N TRP A 749 0.73 -2.33 -2.77
CA TRP A 749 1.42 -1.07 -2.61
C TRP A 749 0.54 0.02 -1.99
N ASP A 750 -0.71 0.17 -2.44
CA ASP A 750 -1.67 1.08 -1.82
C ASP A 750 -1.89 0.77 -0.34
N GLN A 751 -2.05 -0.52 0.02
CA GLN A 751 -2.17 -0.94 1.42
C GLN A 751 -0.97 -0.47 2.26
N ASN A 752 0.26 -0.66 1.77
CA ASN A 752 1.47 -0.20 2.43
C ASN A 752 1.43 1.31 2.69
N ARG A 753 1.03 2.09 1.69
CA ARG A 753 0.95 3.56 1.75
C ARG A 753 -0.17 4.07 2.66
N LEU A 754 -1.28 3.33 2.77
CA LEU A 754 -2.37 3.65 3.70
C LEU A 754 -1.94 3.58 5.19
N TYR A 755 -0.93 2.78 5.54
CA TYR A 755 -0.33 2.81 6.89
C TYR A 755 0.54 4.04 7.09
N SER A 756 1.44 4.31 6.13
CA SER A 756 2.24 5.53 6.07
C SER A 756 2.77 5.72 4.66
N ASN A 757 2.58 6.94 4.12
CA ASN A 757 2.85 7.28 2.73
C ASN A 757 4.30 7.79 2.56
N ASP A 758 5.26 6.95 2.94
CA ASP A 758 6.70 7.21 2.92
C ASP A 758 7.49 5.93 2.62
N ILE A 759 8.75 6.06 2.17
CA ILE A 759 9.70 4.93 2.04
C ILE A 759 10.85 5.13 3.03
N LEU A 760 11.38 6.35 3.10
CA LEU A 760 12.52 6.71 3.94
C LEU A 760 12.13 7.71 5.03
N THR A 761 12.50 7.34 6.25
CA THR A 761 12.50 8.17 7.46
C THR A 761 13.67 7.72 8.34
N ILE A 762 13.98 8.46 9.41
CA ILE A 762 15.04 8.09 10.36
C ILE A 762 14.85 6.68 10.98
N GLY A 763 13.61 6.17 11.03
CA GLY A 763 13.31 4.80 11.47
C GLY A 763 13.32 3.78 10.33
N GLN A 764 12.97 4.17 9.10
CA GLN A 764 12.72 3.22 8.02
C GLN A 764 13.95 2.84 7.20
N TRP A 765 14.93 3.74 7.09
CA TRP A 765 16.15 3.54 6.27
C TRP A 765 16.98 2.30 6.66
N ALA A 766 16.80 1.80 7.88
CA ALA A 766 17.47 0.61 8.40
C ALA A 766 16.50 -0.53 8.76
N SER A 767 15.19 -0.39 8.48
CA SER A 767 14.16 -1.37 8.82
C SER A 767 13.54 -2.02 7.59
N ARG A 768 12.89 -3.19 7.77
CA ARG A 768 12.19 -3.90 6.68
C ARG A 768 11.04 -3.10 6.06
N ASP A 769 10.39 -2.25 6.84
CA ASP A 769 9.24 -1.43 6.43
C ASP A 769 9.59 -0.55 5.22
N GLY A 770 10.75 0.11 5.29
CA GLY A 770 11.28 0.91 4.20
C GLY A 770 11.72 0.06 3.02
N ALA A 771 12.35 -1.10 3.26
CA ALA A 771 12.74 -2.03 2.20
C ALA A 771 11.52 -2.55 1.42
N TRP A 772 10.41 -2.84 2.09
CA TRP A 772 9.18 -3.34 1.46
C TRP A 772 8.51 -2.25 0.66
N ALA A 773 8.39 -1.05 1.22
CA ALA A 773 7.86 0.11 0.51
C ALA A 773 8.67 0.44 -0.76
N PHE A 774 10.01 0.36 -0.67
CA PHE A 774 10.90 0.53 -1.81
C PHE A 774 10.66 -0.53 -2.89
N MET A 775 10.55 -1.81 -2.52
CA MET A 775 10.32 -2.88 -3.48
C MET A 775 8.95 -2.76 -4.16
N HIS A 776 7.90 -2.44 -3.40
CA HIS A 776 6.56 -2.20 -3.98
C HIS A 776 6.62 -1.10 -5.04
N ALA A 777 7.30 0.00 -4.75
CA ALA A 777 7.50 1.07 -5.71
C ALA A 777 8.31 0.61 -6.94
N ALA A 778 9.39 -0.17 -6.75
CA ALA A 778 10.20 -0.69 -7.85
C ALA A 778 9.39 -1.62 -8.78
N LEU A 779 8.55 -2.50 -8.25
CA LEU A 779 7.66 -3.36 -9.04
C LEU A 779 6.57 -2.56 -9.73
N ALA A 780 5.90 -1.64 -9.01
CA ALA A 780 4.87 -0.77 -9.58
C ALA A 780 5.43 0.08 -10.73
N TRP A 781 6.66 0.55 -10.61
CA TRP A 781 7.38 1.23 -11.70
C TRP A 781 7.71 0.27 -12.85
N LYS A 782 8.21 -0.93 -12.57
CA LYS A 782 8.56 -1.90 -13.61
C LYS A 782 7.34 -2.23 -14.46
N THR A 783 6.18 -2.44 -13.83
CA THR A 783 4.92 -2.80 -14.48
C THR A 783 3.98 -1.59 -14.67
N GLY A 784 4.52 -0.37 -14.70
CA GLY A 784 3.72 0.85 -14.83
C GLY A 784 3.06 0.99 -16.21
N SER A 785 1.89 1.63 -16.26
CA SER A 785 1.16 1.92 -17.49
C SER A 785 0.38 3.22 -17.39
N ALA A 786 0.81 4.24 -18.15
CA ALA A 786 0.13 5.52 -18.26
C ALA A 786 -1.27 5.43 -18.89
N THR A 787 -1.51 4.47 -19.78
CA THR A 787 -2.79 4.27 -20.48
C THR A 787 -3.74 3.36 -19.74
N SER A 788 -3.32 2.70 -18.66
CA SER A 788 -4.16 1.90 -17.79
C SER A 788 -4.87 2.75 -16.75
N THR A 789 -6.13 2.45 -16.49
CA THR A 789 -6.86 3.05 -15.36
C THR A 789 -6.62 2.30 -14.05
N ARG A 790 -6.04 1.10 -14.13
CA ARG A 790 -5.83 0.18 -12.99
C ARG A 790 -4.40 0.12 -12.50
N LEU A 791 -3.46 0.81 -13.17
CA LEU A 791 -2.05 0.87 -12.79
C LEU A 791 -1.58 2.32 -12.67
N TYR A 792 -0.55 2.52 -11.87
CA TYR A 792 0.22 3.77 -11.89
C TYR A 792 1.08 3.84 -13.17
N SER A 793 1.34 5.05 -13.66
CA SER A 793 2.38 5.26 -14.66
C SER A 793 3.76 5.27 -14.02
N ARG A 794 4.82 5.04 -14.80
CA ARG A 794 6.21 5.18 -14.31
C ARG A 794 6.49 6.57 -13.75
N ALA A 795 5.95 7.60 -14.39
CA ALA A 795 6.09 8.99 -13.95
C ALA A 795 5.40 9.24 -12.59
N GLU A 796 4.19 8.69 -12.40
CA GLU A 796 3.47 8.79 -11.12
C GLU A 796 4.26 8.11 -9.99
N VAL A 797 4.84 6.93 -10.23
CA VAL A 797 5.67 6.23 -9.23
C VAL A 797 6.94 7.02 -8.92
N LEU A 798 7.67 7.48 -9.94
CA LEU A 798 8.91 8.24 -9.74
C LEU A 798 8.66 9.57 -9.02
N ALA A 799 7.58 10.28 -9.33
CA ALA A 799 7.24 11.53 -8.64
C ALA A 799 7.08 11.34 -7.13
N PHE A 800 6.44 10.24 -6.71
CA PHE A 800 6.33 9.89 -5.29
C PHE A 800 7.70 9.58 -4.66
N VAL A 801 8.48 8.69 -5.28
CA VAL A 801 9.74 8.22 -4.69
C VAL A 801 10.81 9.31 -4.66
N VAL A 802 10.90 10.14 -5.71
CA VAL A 802 11.82 11.28 -5.75
C VAL A 802 11.49 12.27 -4.65
N ALA A 803 10.22 12.64 -4.48
CA ALA A 803 9.81 13.56 -3.42
C ALA A 803 10.17 13.03 -2.01
N ASP A 804 9.95 11.73 -1.77
CA ASP A 804 10.31 11.09 -0.50
C ASP A 804 11.83 11.08 -0.25
N PHE A 805 12.62 10.72 -1.26
CA PHE A 805 14.08 10.65 -1.16
C PHE A 805 14.72 12.05 -1.06
N GLU A 806 14.20 13.04 -1.76
CA GLU A 806 14.66 14.44 -1.64
C GLU A 806 14.34 15.02 -0.27
N ARG A 807 13.17 14.71 0.29
CA ARG A 807 12.84 15.07 1.67
C ARG A 807 13.83 14.44 2.65
N PHE A 808 14.08 13.12 2.54
CA PHE A 808 15.06 12.45 3.39
C PHE A 808 16.47 13.05 3.22
N HIS A 809 16.83 13.40 1.98
CA HIS A 809 18.10 14.07 1.69
C HIS A 809 18.22 15.36 2.50
N ASP A 810 17.22 16.24 2.41
CA ASP A 810 17.27 17.57 3.00
C ASP A 810 17.09 17.55 4.52
N GLU A 811 16.26 16.65 5.06
CA GLU A 811 15.95 16.57 6.50
C GLU A 811 16.99 15.77 7.30
N HIS A 812 17.65 14.78 6.68
CA HIS A 812 18.50 13.83 7.39
C HIS A 812 19.91 13.66 6.80
N TYR A 813 20.05 13.59 5.48
CA TYR A 813 21.36 13.33 4.88
C TYR A 813 22.26 14.58 4.89
N ALA A 814 21.84 15.66 4.25
CA ALA A 814 22.59 16.90 4.10
C ALA A 814 22.37 17.90 5.26
N ALA A 815 21.51 17.55 6.22
CA ALA A 815 21.27 18.36 7.41
C ALA A 815 22.55 18.51 8.27
N THR A 816 22.59 19.54 9.12
CA THR A 816 23.68 19.75 10.09
C THR A 816 23.10 19.89 11.50
N PRO A 817 23.26 18.88 12.37
CA PRO A 817 23.87 17.57 12.11
C PRO A 817 23.01 16.67 11.21
N GLY A 818 23.66 15.75 10.49
CA GLY A 818 23.03 14.81 9.53
C GLY A 818 24.00 13.70 9.09
N PHE A 819 23.60 12.79 8.21
CA PHE A 819 24.46 11.66 7.80
C PHE A 819 25.74 12.09 7.05
N ALA A 820 25.68 13.16 6.25
CA ALA A 820 26.85 13.74 5.59
C ALA A 820 27.67 14.64 6.53
N HIS A 821 27.07 15.07 7.64
CA HIS A 821 27.67 15.96 8.65
C HIS A 821 27.46 15.37 10.06
N PRO A 822 28.07 14.21 10.36
CA PRO A 822 27.86 13.53 11.63
C PRO A 822 28.30 14.43 12.80
N PRO A 823 27.53 14.47 13.90
CA PRO A 823 27.84 15.34 15.03
C PRO A 823 29.07 14.86 15.79
N ALA A 824 29.84 15.80 16.37
CA ALA A 824 30.95 15.47 17.26
C ALA A 824 30.50 14.97 18.65
N SER A 825 29.27 15.34 19.06
CA SER A 825 28.65 14.89 20.30
C SER A 825 27.20 14.46 20.08
N ILE A 826 26.83 13.37 20.73
CA ILE A 826 25.47 12.78 20.71
C ILE A 826 24.63 13.22 21.91
N PHE A 827 25.12 14.21 22.67
CA PHE A 827 24.36 14.86 23.73
C PHE A 827 23.79 16.23 23.28
N ILE A 828 22.59 16.53 23.76
CA ILE A 828 21.97 17.86 23.74
C ILE A 828 21.65 18.21 25.19
N ASP A 829 22.20 19.32 25.68
CA ASP A 829 22.03 19.77 27.07
C ASP A 829 22.31 18.66 28.10
N GLY A 830 23.36 17.86 27.85
CA GLY A 830 23.79 16.74 28.70
C GLY A 830 22.92 15.48 28.62
N ARG A 831 21.97 15.40 27.67
CA ARG A 831 21.08 14.25 27.48
C ARG A 831 21.34 13.56 26.15
N PHE A 832 21.21 12.24 26.13
CA PHE A 832 21.32 11.45 24.91
C PHE A 832 20.26 11.85 23.87
N ASP A 833 20.72 12.03 22.63
CA ASP A 833 19.86 12.24 21.46
C ASP A 833 20.04 11.07 20.49
N GLY A 834 18.99 10.25 20.35
CA GLY A 834 19.03 9.05 19.51
C GLY A 834 19.23 9.35 18.03
N THR A 835 18.72 10.48 17.53
CA THR A 835 18.89 10.87 16.12
C THR A 835 20.34 11.26 15.82
N ARG A 836 20.97 12.06 16.68
CA ARG A 836 22.40 12.38 16.58
C ARG A 836 23.26 11.13 16.70
N ALA A 837 22.91 10.22 17.60
CA ALA A 837 23.60 8.94 17.75
C ALA A 837 23.51 8.09 16.49
N VAL A 838 22.34 8.04 15.84
CA VAL A 838 22.16 7.38 14.54
C VAL A 838 23.04 8.01 13.45
N TYR A 839 23.05 9.33 13.31
CA TYR A 839 23.90 10.01 12.32
C TYR A 839 25.39 9.71 12.52
N ALA A 840 25.86 9.79 13.77
CA ALA A 840 27.25 9.52 14.11
C ALA A 840 27.61 8.04 13.89
N ALA A 841 26.86 7.10 14.47
CA ALA A 841 27.16 5.67 14.37
C ALA A 841 27.08 5.16 12.92
N ALA A 842 26.15 5.67 12.11
CA ALA A 842 26.01 5.26 10.72
C ALA A 842 27.26 5.54 9.88
N ALA A 843 28.00 6.61 10.20
CA ALA A 843 29.27 6.93 9.54
C ALA A 843 30.34 5.86 9.76
N HIS A 844 30.24 5.07 10.83
CA HIS A 844 31.23 4.02 11.17
C HIS A 844 30.73 2.62 10.82
N PHE A 845 29.44 2.35 11.05
CA PHE A 845 28.91 1.00 11.03
C PHE A 845 27.84 0.75 9.95
N GLY A 846 27.41 1.77 9.20
CA GLY A 846 26.33 1.63 8.22
C GLY A 846 24.93 1.64 8.87
N PRO A 847 23.94 0.86 8.39
CA PRO A 847 22.60 0.81 8.97
C PRO A 847 22.60 0.45 10.46
N VAL A 848 22.02 1.31 11.29
CA VAL A 848 22.00 1.20 12.77
C VAL A 848 20.67 1.70 13.34
N THR A 849 20.37 1.31 14.58
CA THR A 849 19.18 1.77 15.31
C THR A 849 19.52 2.12 16.75
N ALA A 850 18.87 3.15 17.28
CA ALA A 850 18.91 3.48 18.71
C ALA A 850 17.88 2.61 19.44
N ASP A 851 18.34 1.68 20.27
CA ASP A 851 17.47 0.80 21.07
C ASP A 851 17.16 1.45 22.41
N ASN A 852 15.88 1.42 22.81
CA ASN A 852 15.32 2.10 23.99
C ASN A 852 15.72 3.57 24.17
N GLY A 853 16.26 4.21 23.11
CA GLY A 853 16.71 5.58 23.13
C GLY A 853 17.94 5.85 24.00
N ASP A 854 18.82 4.88 24.25
CA ASP A 854 20.08 5.12 25.00
C ASP A 854 21.28 4.24 24.63
N LYS A 855 21.13 3.31 23.69
CA LYS A 855 22.23 2.49 23.12
C LYS A 855 22.09 2.31 21.62
N MET A 856 23.19 1.97 20.95
CA MET A 856 23.24 1.71 19.52
C MET A 856 23.42 0.21 19.25
N ILE A 857 22.60 -0.34 18.34
CA ILE A 857 22.65 -1.74 17.94
C ILE A 857 22.46 -1.91 16.43
N GLN A 858 22.74 -3.12 15.98
CA GLN A 858 22.47 -3.59 14.63
C GLN A 858 21.61 -4.86 14.66
N LEU A 859 20.48 -4.81 13.95
CA LEU A 859 19.58 -5.96 13.79
C LEU A 859 19.97 -6.71 12.53
N ASP A 860 20.44 -7.94 12.65
CA ASP A 860 20.98 -8.71 11.52
C ASP A 860 19.87 -9.22 10.57
N PHE A 861 18.62 -9.28 11.03
CA PHE A 861 17.47 -9.47 10.15
C PHE A 861 17.22 -8.29 9.21
N GLN A 862 17.38 -7.05 9.68
CA GLN A 862 16.87 -5.90 8.92
C GLN A 862 17.75 -5.54 7.72
N ILE A 863 19.03 -5.93 7.74
CA ILE A 863 19.99 -5.66 6.64
C ILE A 863 19.60 -6.36 5.36
N GLY A 864 19.33 -7.66 5.47
CA GLY A 864 19.20 -8.50 4.28
C GLY A 864 17.99 -8.10 3.47
N TYR A 865 16.96 -7.55 4.13
CA TYR A 865 15.78 -7.00 3.49
C TYR A 865 16.09 -5.79 2.63
N TRP A 866 16.81 -4.79 3.17
CA TRP A 866 17.22 -3.62 2.37
C TRP A 866 18.19 -4.00 1.25
N LEU A 867 19.20 -4.84 1.53
CA LEU A 867 20.14 -5.27 0.49
C LEU A 867 19.46 -6.05 -0.63
N THR A 868 18.53 -6.94 -0.28
CA THR A 868 17.75 -7.71 -1.25
C THR A 868 16.81 -6.80 -2.06
N ALA A 869 16.16 -5.82 -1.41
CA ALA A 869 15.31 -4.83 -2.08
C ALA A 869 16.12 -3.92 -3.03
N LEU A 870 17.29 -3.44 -2.60
CA LEU A 870 18.22 -2.67 -3.44
C LEU A 870 18.72 -3.53 -4.61
N GLY A 871 19.14 -4.78 -4.37
CA GLY A 871 19.59 -5.68 -5.42
C GLY A 871 18.51 -5.96 -6.47
N ALA A 872 17.27 -6.17 -6.02
CA ALA A 872 16.12 -6.30 -6.91
C ALA A 872 15.79 -5.00 -7.65
N GLY A 873 15.86 -3.84 -6.98
CA GLY A 873 15.68 -2.52 -7.59
C GLY A 873 16.66 -2.21 -8.71
N GLU A 874 17.95 -2.56 -8.52
CA GLU A 874 18.98 -2.48 -9.57
C GLU A 874 18.63 -3.40 -10.74
N LYS A 875 18.26 -4.66 -10.47
CA LYS A 875 17.89 -5.65 -11.49
C LYS A 875 16.69 -5.21 -12.34
N LEU A 876 15.71 -4.54 -11.72
CA LEU A 876 14.54 -4.02 -12.42
C LEU A 876 14.85 -2.79 -13.30
N GLY A 877 15.99 -2.13 -13.06
CA GLY A 877 16.39 -0.86 -13.67
C GLY A 877 15.89 0.38 -12.93
N PHE A 878 15.34 0.22 -11.72
CA PHE A 878 14.72 1.30 -10.95
C PHE A 878 15.75 2.29 -10.40
N HIS A 879 16.93 1.80 -9.98
CA HIS A 879 18.03 2.64 -9.50
C HIS A 879 18.48 3.67 -10.54
N ASP A 880 18.70 3.22 -11.77
CA ASP A 880 19.08 4.09 -12.87
C ASP A 880 17.99 5.12 -13.20
N ALA A 881 16.72 4.75 -13.06
CA ALA A 881 15.62 5.68 -13.21
C ALA A 881 15.63 6.75 -12.10
N LEU A 882 15.87 6.38 -10.84
CA LEU A 882 15.97 7.32 -9.73
C LEU A 882 17.16 8.28 -9.87
N ARG A 883 18.35 7.76 -10.22
CA ARG A 883 19.56 8.56 -10.45
C ARG A 883 19.35 9.61 -11.55
N ARG A 884 18.66 9.22 -12.64
CA ARG A 884 18.33 10.15 -13.74
C ARG A 884 17.26 11.17 -13.36
N ALA A 885 16.31 10.81 -12.49
CA ALA A 885 15.20 11.68 -12.11
C ALA A 885 15.63 12.78 -11.12
N SER A 886 16.55 12.49 -10.20
CA SER A 886 17.06 13.48 -9.25
C SER A 886 18.47 13.15 -8.74
N ALA A 887 19.37 14.13 -8.75
CA ALA A 887 20.71 14.00 -8.20
C ALA A 887 20.71 13.78 -6.68
N LYS A 888 19.76 14.40 -5.95
CA LYS A 888 19.58 14.20 -4.50
C LYS A 888 19.10 12.78 -4.21
N ALA A 889 18.09 12.31 -4.96
CA ALA A 889 17.60 10.94 -4.81
C ALA A 889 18.70 9.91 -5.16
N GLY A 890 19.48 10.16 -6.22
CA GLY A 890 20.65 9.35 -6.56
C GLY A 890 21.70 9.33 -5.45
N THR A 891 21.99 10.48 -4.84
CA THR A 891 22.93 10.59 -3.71
C THR A 891 22.48 9.74 -2.51
N VAL A 892 21.20 9.81 -2.14
CA VAL A 892 20.64 8.99 -1.04
C VAL A 892 20.71 7.50 -1.38
N LEU A 893 20.35 7.10 -2.61
CA LEU A 893 20.41 5.71 -3.04
C LEU A 893 21.84 5.15 -2.99
N ASP A 894 22.80 5.88 -3.55
CA ASP A 894 24.20 5.44 -3.57
C ASP A 894 24.80 5.43 -2.16
N TRP A 895 24.42 6.38 -1.31
CA TRP A 895 24.75 6.37 0.12
C TRP A 895 24.17 5.14 0.84
N LEU A 896 22.91 4.76 0.60
CA LEU A 896 22.31 3.56 1.19
C LEU A 896 23.10 2.31 0.81
N ILE A 897 23.49 2.16 -0.46
CA ILE A 897 24.32 1.04 -0.92
C ILE A 897 25.69 1.04 -0.22
N ALA A 898 26.34 2.20 -0.13
CA ALA A 898 27.63 2.35 0.53
C ALA A 898 27.56 2.04 2.04
N ALA A 899 26.50 2.49 2.71
CA ALA A 899 26.25 2.20 4.13
C ALA A 899 26.12 0.68 4.36
N HIS A 900 25.38 -0.02 3.49
CA HIS A 900 25.24 -1.47 3.60
C HIS A 900 26.55 -2.22 3.32
N ARG A 901 27.36 -1.77 2.34
CA ARG A 901 28.73 -2.31 2.14
C ARG A 901 29.57 -2.15 3.41
N ARG A 902 29.58 -0.96 4.02
CA ARG A 902 30.33 -0.65 5.25
C ARG A 902 29.99 -1.63 6.37
N ARG A 903 28.70 -1.86 6.59
CA ARG A 903 28.21 -2.84 7.57
C ARG A 903 28.68 -4.26 7.26
N VAL A 904 28.36 -4.76 6.07
CA VAL A 904 28.57 -6.17 5.69
C VAL A 904 30.06 -6.51 5.69
N VAL A 905 30.85 -5.72 4.99
CA VAL A 905 32.30 -5.93 4.88
C VAL A 905 32.97 -5.73 6.23
N GLY A 906 32.59 -4.69 6.99
CA GLY A 906 33.13 -4.43 8.31
C GLY A 906 32.86 -5.57 9.30
N ARG A 907 31.62 -6.09 9.33
CA ARG A 907 31.22 -7.19 10.20
C ARG A 907 31.90 -8.52 9.85
N ILE A 908 32.00 -8.85 8.56
CA ILE A 908 32.57 -10.14 8.10
C ILE A 908 34.10 -10.12 8.19
N ASN A 909 34.75 -9.05 7.72
CA ASN A 909 36.21 -9.02 7.66
C ASN A 909 36.85 -8.49 8.94
N GLY A 910 36.21 -7.55 9.64
CA GLY A 910 36.77 -6.88 10.80
C GLY A 910 36.44 -7.54 12.14
N ALA A 911 35.26 -8.18 12.24
CA ALA A 911 34.82 -8.80 13.47
C ALA A 911 33.96 -10.06 13.27
N PRO A 912 34.45 -11.08 12.55
CA PRO A 912 33.65 -12.25 12.21
C PRO A 912 33.11 -13.00 13.43
N HIS A 913 33.77 -12.89 14.59
CA HIS A 913 33.48 -13.63 15.82
C HIS A 913 32.92 -12.75 16.95
N ILE A 914 32.48 -11.51 16.70
CA ILE A 914 31.99 -10.61 17.76
C ILE A 914 30.82 -11.21 18.55
N LEU A 915 30.86 -11.08 19.88
CA LEU A 915 29.75 -11.50 20.75
C LEU A 915 28.48 -10.66 20.53
N HIS A 916 27.30 -11.24 20.78
CA HIS A 916 26.01 -10.60 20.59
C HIS A 916 25.63 -9.66 21.74
N ALA A 917 24.75 -8.69 21.45
CA ALA A 917 24.16 -7.82 22.47
C ALA A 917 23.17 -8.62 23.33
N ASP A 918 23.30 -8.52 24.66
CA ASP A 918 22.29 -8.99 25.62
C ASP A 918 21.80 -10.44 25.38
N ALA A 919 22.70 -11.34 24.98
CA ALA A 919 22.39 -12.73 24.62
C ALA A 919 21.37 -12.92 23.49
N THR A 920 21.12 -11.88 22.69
CA THR A 920 20.12 -11.94 21.62
C THR A 920 20.78 -12.37 20.30
N PRO A 921 20.45 -13.55 19.74
CA PRO A 921 21.23 -14.24 18.71
C PRO A 921 21.22 -13.57 17.33
N TYR A 922 20.52 -12.44 17.18
CA TYR A 922 20.38 -11.65 15.95
C TYR A 922 20.74 -10.16 16.14
N LEU A 923 21.29 -9.78 17.30
CA LEU A 923 21.70 -8.40 17.59
C LEU A 923 23.22 -8.27 17.68
N THR A 924 23.81 -7.47 16.81
CA THR A 924 25.21 -7.08 16.91
C THR A 924 25.32 -5.82 17.80
N PRO A 925 26.10 -5.84 18.90
CA PRO A 925 26.25 -4.69 19.77
C PRO A 925 27.09 -3.61 19.10
N LEU A 926 26.75 -2.33 19.34
CA LEU A 926 27.59 -1.17 19.03
C LEU A 926 27.87 -0.38 20.32
N TRP A 927 27.55 0.91 20.38
CA TRP A 927 27.79 1.71 21.58
C TRP A 927 26.77 1.41 22.68
N THR A 928 27.21 0.91 23.84
CA THR A 928 26.35 0.76 25.01
C THR A 928 26.15 2.08 25.74
N ARG A 929 25.15 2.13 26.62
CA ARG A 929 24.93 3.26 27.51
C ARG A 929 26.17 3.59 28.35
N GLU A 930 26.86 2.59 28.88
CA GLU A 930 28.05 2.75 29.70
C GLU A 930 29.20 3.38 28.91
N MET A 931 29.41 2.93 27.67
CA MET A 931 30.41 3.51 26.77
C MET A 931 30.09 4.97 26.44
N ILE A 932 28.83 5.26 26.13
CA ILE A 932 28.33 6.60 25.81
C ILE A 932 28.54 7.56 26.98
N VAL A 933 28.18 7.13 28.19
CA VAL A 933 28.34 7.92 29.42
C VAL A 933 29.81 8.12 29.75
N ALA A 934 30.65 7.08 29.65
CA ALA A 934 32.09 7.17 29.91
C ALA A 934 32.82 8.10 28.92
N ALA A 935 32.34 8.16 27.68
CA ALA A 935 32.82 9.09 26.66
C ALA A 935 32.28 10.52 26.82
N GLY A 936 31.34 10.78 27.75
CA GLY A 936 30.66 12.08 27.86
C GLY A 936 29.83 12.44 26.63
N GLY A 937 29.40 11.44 25.85
CA GLY A 937 28.74 11.63 24.56
C GLY A 937 29.65 12.11 23.43
N GLU A 938 30.98 12.16 23.63
CA GLU A 938 31.95 12.52 22.57
C GLU A 938 32.19 11.36 21.62
N VAL A 939 31.84 11.55 20.34
CA VAL A 939 31.88 10.47 19.33
C VAL A 939 33.30 9.95 19.12
N ALA A 940 34.30 10.82 19.11
CA ALA A 940 35.70 10.44 18.88
C ALA A 940 36.30 9.51 19.96
N ARG A 941 35.65 9.42 21.13
CA ARG A 941 36.08 8.57 22.25
C ARG A 941 35.35 7.21 22.28
N LEU A 942 34.38 7.01 21.41
CA LEU A 942 33.67 5.73 21.26
C LEU A 942 34.43 4.80 20.29
N PRO A 943 34.19 3.47 20.32
CA PRO A 943 34.73 2.57 19.30
C PRO A 943 34.32 3.00 17.88
N GLN A 944 35.27 3.04 16.95
CA GLN A 944 35.09 3.62 15.61
C GLN A 944 34.96 2.59 14.48
N ASP A 945 35.17 1.30 14.76
CA ASP A 945 35.11 0.21 13.79
C ASP A 945 34.76 -1.13 14.46
N TYR A 946 34.51 -2.14 13.64
CA TYR A 946 34.11 -3.48 14.11
C TYR A 946 35.21 -4.20 14.90
N ALA A 947 36.50 -3.95 14.62
CA ALA A 947 37.59 -4.58 15.35
C ALA A 947 37.69 -4.03 16.78
N ALA A 948 37.56 -2.71 16.95
CA ALA A 948 37.46 -2.05 18.24
C ALA A 948 36.23 -2.51 19.02
N MET A 949 35.12 -2.73 18.32
CA MET A 949 33.91 -3.33 18.88
C MET A 949 34.16 -4.76 19.38
N GLN A 950 34.79 -5.64 18.59
CA GLN A 950 35.14 -6.98 19.05
C GLN A 950 36.12 -6.97 20.22
N ALA A 951 37.05 -6.01 20.25
CA ALA A 951 37.96 -5.84 21.40
C ALA A 951 37.21 -5.42 22.68
N ALA A 952 36.17 -4.60 22.55
CA ALA A 952 35.38 -4.13 23.69
C ALA A 952 34.40 -5.18 24.24
N PHE A 953 33.83 -6.02 23.37
CA PHE A 953 32.81 -7.02 23.75
C PHE A 953 33.35 -8.43 23.89
N GLY A 954 34.49 -8.75 23.27
CA GLY A 954 35.04 -10.09 23.17
C GLY A 954 34.62 -10.84 21.90
N SER A 955 35.17 -12.05 21.75
CA SER A 955 34.98 -12.92 20.58
C SER A 955 34.51 -14.31 20.98
N SER A 956 33.63 -14.90 20.18
CA SER A 956 33.28 -16.32 20.25
C SER A 956 34.35 -17.20 19.56
N GLU A 957 34.44 -18.47 19.97
CA GLU A 957 35.35 -19.44 19.34
C GLU A 957 34.96 -19.70 17.88
N ARG A 958 33.65 -19.82 17.62
CA ARG A 958 33.10 -20.02 16.28
C ARG A 958 32.32 -18.80 15.80
N TRP A 959 32.16 -18.67 14.49
CA TRP A 959 31.39 -17.59 13.87
C TRP A 959 29.88 -17.77 14.02
N ASP A 960 29.41 -18.99 14.26
CA ASP A 960 28.00 -19.41 14.29
C ASP A 960 27.47 -19.74 15.70
N MET A 961 28.35 -19.81 16.71
CA MET A 961 28.00 -20.12 18.11
C MET A 961 28.56 -19.04 19.05
N PHE A 962 27.96 -18.90 20.24
CA PHE A 962 28.49 -18.08 21.33
C PHE A 962 28.15 -18.71 22.70
N VAL A 963 28.91 -18.36 23.74
CA VAL A 963 28.65 -18.80 25.11
C VAL A 963 28.02 -17.67 25.91
N HIS A 964 26.86 -17.92 26.50
CA HIS A 964 26.19 -17.00 27.42
C HIS A 964 25.80 -17.74 28.70
N GLU A 965 26.17 -17.20 29.86
CA GLU A 965 25.95 -17.83 31.18
C GLU A 965 26.42 -19.30 31.25
N GLY A 966 27.55 -19.61 30.61
CA GLY A 966 28.13 -20.96 30.57
C GLY A 966 27.42 -21.95 29.65
N ARG A 967 26.43 -21.52 28.87
CA ARG A 967 25.75 -22.34 27.86
C ARG A 967 26.13 -21.90 26.46
N GLU A 968 26.47 -22.87 25.62
CA GLU A 968 26.65 -22.65 24.19
C GLU A 968 25.28 -22.42 23.52
N GLN A 969 25.18 -21.38 22.70
CA GLN A 969 23.98 -20.98 21.97
C GLN A 969 24.33 -20.75 20.50
N SER A 970 23.44 -21.16 19.60
CA SER A 970 23.56 -20.88 18.17
C SER A 970 23.17 -19.43 17.89
N ARG A 971 23.90 -18.79 16.96
CA ARG A 971 23.40 -17.59 16.30
C ARG A 971 22.17 -17.92 15.48
N ASP A 972 21.37 -16.89 15.18
CA ASP A 972 20.18 -17.07 14.35
C ASP A 972 20.58 -17.37 12.90
N GLY A 973 20.29 -18.59 12.44
CA GLY A 973 20.70 -19.07 11.10
C GLY A 973 20.10 -18.23 9.96
N GLN A 974 18.88 -17.71 10.11
CA GLN A 974 18.24 -16.92 9.06
C GLN A 974 18.86 -15.53 8.93
N ALA A 975 19.10 -14.85 10.05
CA ALA A 975 19.80 -13.56 10.07
C ALA A 975 21.22 -13.72 9.51
N MET A 976 21.91 -14.80 9.87
CA MET A 976 23.25 -15.10 9.37
C MET A 976 23.27 -15.51 7.88
N ASP A 977 22.27 -16.23 7.38
CA ASP A 977 22.15 -16.58 5.96
C ASP A 977 22.03 -15.31 5.08
N GLN A 978 21.30 -14.30 5.55
CA GLN A 978 21.24 -13.00 4.88
C GLN A 978 22.58 -12.26 4.90
N LEU A 979 23.32 -12.32 6.01
CA LEU A 979 24.69 -11.80 6.09
C LEU A 979 25.64 -12.55 5.16
N ILE A 980 25.48 -13.88 5.02
CA ILE A 980 26.25 -14.75 4.11
C ILE A 980 25.95 -14.42 2.65
N ALA A 981 24.69 -14.12 2.30
CA ALA A 981 24.31 -13.75 0.94
C ALA A 981 24.74 -12.32 0.56
N ALA A 982 24.87 -11.42 1.54
CA ALA A 982 25.08 -10.00 1.32
C ALA A 982 26.30 -9.62 0.45
N PRO A 983 27.50 -10.21 0.61
CA PRO A 983 28.64 -9.92 -0.28
C PRO A 983 28.34 -10.23 -1.76
N ALA A 984 27.64 -11.33 -2.03
CA ALA A 984 27.26 -11.69 -3.40
C ALA A 984 26.18 -10.74 -3.96
N THR A 985 25.22 -10.29 -3.12
CA THR A 985 24.27 -9.24 -3.51
C THR A 985 24.96 -7.94 -3.87
N LEU A 986 25.94 -7.50 -3.07
CA LEU A 986 26.76 -6.33 -3.36
C LEU A 986 27.51 -6.50 -4.69
N ARG A 987 28.15 -7.65 -4.90
CA ARG A 987 28.98 -7.93 -6.09
C ARG A 987 28.17 -8.06 -7.38
N TYR A 988 27.17 -8.95 -7.37
CA TYR A 988 26.53 -9.44 -8.60
C TYR A 988 25.24 -8.69 -8.94
N LEU A 989 24.45 -8.29 -7.95
CA LEU A 989 23.23 -7.51 -8.20
C LEU A 989 23.51 -6.01 -8.18
N LEU A 990 24.20 -5.51 -7.14
CA LEU A 990 24.49 -4.07 -6.97
C LEU A 990 25.79 -3.61 -7.64
N ARG A 991 26.44 -4.51 -8.40
CA ARG A 991 27.62 -4.24 -9.25
C ARG A 991 28.78 -3.56 -8.52
N GLN A 992 28.93 -3.81 -7.22
CA GLN A 992 30.04 -3.30 -6.42
C GLN A 992 31.31 -4.14 -6.66
N SER A 993 32.46 -3.50 -6.51
CA SER A 993 33.78 -4.12 -6.65
C SER A 993 34.74 -3.67 -5.55
N GLY A 994 35.77 -4.48 -5.29
CA GLY A 994 36.85 -4.21 -4.33
C GLY A 994 37.35 -5.46 -3.62
N GLU A 995 38.62 -5.44 -3.21
CA GLU A 995 39.28 -6.57 -2.51
C GLU A 995 38.61 -6.91 -1.17
N ASP A 996 38.01 -5.92 -0.53
CA ASP A 996 37.26 -6.06 0.71
C ASP A 996 35.98 -6.90 0.51
N ILE A 997 35.27 -6.70 -0.60
CA ILE A 997 34.11 -7.51 -0.99
C ILE A 997 34.56 -8.92 -1.37
N ASP A 998 35.61 -9.06 -2.18
CA ASP A 998 36.11 -10.37 -2.62
C ASP A 998 36.58 -11.21 -1.41
N ARG A 999 37.22 -10.58 -0.41
CA ARG A 999 37.57 -11.22 0.86
C ARG A 999 36.34 -11.66 1.66
N ALA A 1000 35.35 -10.77 1.79
CA ALA A 1000 34.11 -11.10 2.50
C ALA A 1000 33.38 -12.27 1.82
N MET A 1001 33.31 -12.28 0.48
CA MET A 1001 32.76 -13.38 -0.32
C MET A 1001 33.48 -14.71 -0.07
N ALA A 1002 34.82 -14.70 -0.04
CA ALA A 1002 35.60 -15.91 0.22
C ALA A 1002 35.31 -16.47 1.63
N THR A 1003 35.25 -15.61 2.64
CA THR A 1003 34.93 -15.98 4.03
C THR A 1003 33.55 -16.64 4.13
N VAL A 1004 32.49 -15.97 3.65
CA VAL A 1004 31.11 -16.48 3.76
C VAL A 1004 30.87 -17.72 2.90
N ALA A 1005 31.57 -17.87 1.78
CA ALA A 1005 31.54 -19.11 1.00
C ALA A 1005 32.13 -20.30 1.77
N GLY A 1006 33.13 -20.05 2.62
CA GLY A 1006 33.65 -21.04 3.58
C GLY A 1006 32.60 -21.45 4.60
N TRP A 1007 32.01 -20.47 5.29
CA TRP A 1007 30.94 -20.67 6.28
C TRP A 1007 29.76 -21.46 5.72
N ARG A 1008 29.30 -21.10 4.52
CA ARG A 1008 28.18 -21.79 3.89
C ARG A 1008 28.50 -23.25 3.54
N ARG A 1009 29.72 -23.54 3.03
CA ARG A 1009 30.14 -24.92 2.74
C ARG A 1009 30.24 -25.76 4.01
N GLU A 1010 30.75 -25.19 5.10
CA GLU A 1010 30.79 -25.82 6.42
C GLU A 1010 29.38 -26.25 6.83
N LYS A 1011 28.40 -25.32 6.80
CA LYS A 1011 27.01 -25.63 7.20
C LYS A 1011 26.30 -26.62 6.28
N ILE A 1012 26.55 -26.57 4.97
CA ILE A 1012 26.00 -27.56 4.04
C ILE A 1012 26.52 -28.96 4.38
N ALA A 1013 27.82 -29.09 4.66
CA ALA A 1013 28.41 -30.37 5.04
C ALA A 1013 27.88 -30.87 6.39
N GLU A 1014 27.78 -30.00 7.40
CA GLU A 1014 27.21 -30.34 8.70
C GLU A 1014 25.76 -30.86 8.57
N GLU A 1015 24.93 -30.23 7.74
CA GLU A 1015 23.55 -30.65 7.53
C GLU A 1015 23.44 -31.93 6.70
N LEU A 1016 24.24 -32.10 5.64
CA LEU A 1016 24.28 -33.33 4.86
C LEU A 1016 24.66 -34.55 5.72
N ASN A 1017 25.54 -34.38 6.71
CA ASN A 1017 25.94 -35.44 7.63
C ASN A 1017 24.78 -35.95 8.51
N LYS A 1018 23.66 -35.22 8.58
CA LYS A 1018 22.45 -35.64 9.30
C LYS A 1018 21.58 -36.62 8.50
N GLY A 1019 21.87 -36.86 7.21
CA GLY A 1019 21.09 -37.77 6.38
C GLY A 1019 19.64 -37.32 6.21
N GLU A 1020 18.66 -38.15 6.59
CA GLU A 1020 17.23 -37.83 6.48
C GLU A 1020 16.79 -36.64 7.36
N ASP A 1021 17.59 -36.29 8.38
CA ASP A 1021 17.38 -35.17 9.30
C ASP A 1021 17.97 -33.83 8.78
N ALA A 1022 18.57 -33.81 7.58
CA ALA A 1022 19.11 -32.57 7.00
C ALA A 1022 18.00 -31.53 6.79
N GLY A 1023 18.31 -30.26 7.08
CA GLY A 1023 17.34 -29.17 7.06
C GLY A 1023 16.61 -28.96 8.39
N GLY A 1024 16.82 -29.83 9.39
CA GLY A 1024 16.32 -29.66 10.76
C GLY A 1024 17.11 -28.67 11.62
N GLY A 1025 18.27 -28.18 11.15
CA GLY A 1025 19.15 -27.26 11.90
C GLY A 1025 19.32 -25.88 11.24
N TRP A 1026 20.52 -25.57 10.74
CA TRP A 1026 20.90 -24.21 10.31
C TRP A 1026 19.97 -23.66 9.21
N PHE A 1027 19.68 -24.47 8.19
CA PHE A 1027 18.87 -24.07 7.04
C PHE A 1027 17.36 -24.32 7.20
N LEU A 1028 16.89 -24.51 8.45
CA LEU A 1028 15.47 -24.76 8.77
C LEU A 1028 14.53 -23.68 8.22
N TYR A 1029 15.02 -22.43 8.15
CA TYR A 1029 14.31 -21.27 7.65
C TYR A 1029 14.92 -20.69 6.36
N LEU A 1030 15.85 -21.42 5.71
CA LEU A 1030 16.53 -20.92 4.53
C LEU A 1030 15.57 -20.82 3.34
N GLN A 1031 15.33 -19.59 2.99
CA GLN A 1031 14.38 -19.13 2.01
C GLN A 1031 15.11 -18.92 0.66
N ALA A 1032 14.48 -19.20 -0.48
CA ALA A 1032 15.12 -19.14 -1.80
C ALA A 1032 15.82 -17.81 -2.07
N THR A 1033 15.20 -16.69 -1.69
CA THR A 1033 15.74 -15.33 -1.87
C THR A 1033 16.76 -14.88 -0.83
N HIS A 1034 16.97 -15.66 0.24
CA HIS A 1034 18.01 -15.42 1.23
C HIS A 1034 19.30 -16.15 0.90
N ASN A 1035 19.32 -16.90 -0.21
CA ASN A 1035 20.56 -17.46 -0.76
C ASN A 1035 21.39 -16.39 -1.48
N PRO A 1036 22.71 -16.61 -1.65
CA PRO A 1036 23.55 -15.75 -2.48
C PRO A 1036 23.02 -15.68 -3.93
N PRO A 1037 22.93 -14.50 -4.56
CA PRO A 1037 22.69 -14.40 -5.99
C PRO A 1037 23.86 -14.98 -6.79
N THR A 1038 23.58 -15.42 -8.00
CA THR A 1038 24.58 -16.09 -8.86
C THR A 1038 25.36 -15.09 -9.72
N ALA A 1039 26.57 -15.45 -10.15
CA ALA A 1039 27.35 -14.63 -11.09
C ALA A 1039 26.65 -14.47 -12.46
N ALA A 1040 25.69 -15.35 -12.80
CA ALA A 1040 24.88 -15.23 -14.01
C ALA A 1040 23.92 -14.03 -14.00
N GLN A 1041 23.88 -13.26 -12.91
CA GLN A 1041 23.05 -12.07 -12.75
C GLN A 1041 23.68 -10.77 -13.28
N SER A 1042 25.01 -10.70 -13.35
CA SER A 1042 25.80 -9.47 -13.54
C SER A 1042 25.75 -8.93 -14.96
#